data_AF-A0A9D4ZYK4-F1
#
_entry.id   AF-A0A9D4ZYK4-F1
#
_cell.length_a   1.000
_cell.length_b   1.000
_cell.length_c   1.000
_cell.angle_alpha   90.00
_cell.angle_beta   90.00
_cell.angle_gamma   90.00
#
_symmetry.space_group_name_H-M   'P 1'
#
loop_
_entity.id
_entity.type
_entity.pdbx_description
1 polymer ?
#
loop_
_entity_poly.entity_id
_entity_poly.type
_entity_poly.pdbx_seq_one_letter_code
_entity_poly.pdbx_strand_id
1 'polypeptide(L)'
;MERGGYTNTTGNRNGNRGSGGNGRGRGRDFHQQQQPSAGCGGRGRGREFYQNQETSSGNGGGRGRARDFYQHQETSSGNGGGRGRAREFYPYQETSSGNGGGRGRARDFYPYQETSTGDGRGRGRAREFYQNQETSSGNGGGRGRARDFYQHQETSTGDGRGRGRAREFYQNQETSSGNGGGRGRPRDFYQHQETSTGDGRGRGRAREFYQNQETSSGNGGGRGRPRDFYQHQETSTGDGHGRGRAREFYQNQETSADNGGSRGRGREFHQRQETNAGAGGGGGGGGGGLQPQPQTCWSRRPNMSPSFTNTNSSSTPPLPITKHTNLQPQVQTHPLPDIGVLNVKEQPGESPATRPIHRPDKGGKAYIRRCKLHVNHFPVTYKPERTIMHYDVDVKATLPLRNASSPPKKISKFDLSLIRDKLLTERPTLLMTAYDGGTNIYSAGELPEETFTVEVSRGEDERAVSYTVTIKLVNKLELRKLGDYIEGGVYSIPRDILQGMDLVVKENPTRRTVALGRCFFPTNPTMKEMDLTGGIVAIGGFHHSLKTTSQGLSLCLDYSVLPFPKKMEVLDFLRERINHLNLDQFEKFRKVVEKELVGLKVNVTHRLTKQKYTIAGLTREKTRDITFPYLDEEGRNPPSRKYLTDYFKEKHSFNIEHKDIPCLIFRGSKTNYMPMELCILVEGQRYPTDSLDLYASTKLKNMSVASPKDRKSSIELMMTSPVGPHGGDILQYFGMDVIPSMTNVTGRVIEPPILKLGDPNGKSGTMNLRVEKCHWNLVGKSMVDGKPVEHWGILDFTSKGSRHKFNHYQFVTDLKEKYKMMAIDMKDPVLYEESEMKKLGDYNSLSKLLERINRQQPLQFLLCVMDRRDEGYKRLKWIAETKVGIVTQCCLSPNANKGKDQYLTNLALKINAKIGGSNVELLNRIPHFENDKHVMFIGADVNHPGSQDKASPSIVAVVATVNWPAANRYAARVLVQEHRMEKILNFGEVCLDLVTHYAKLNKARPGKIVIFRDGVGESQFHMVLTEELKDLKIAFERINYSPSITLIVAQKRHQTRLFPVDAKGVCTGNVFPGTVVDTDVVHPFEFDFYLCSHNGSLGTSKPTHYHVLWDEHKFSSDDLQKLIYNLCFTFARCTKSVSLVPPVYYADLAAYRGRLYYEARKSAKRNDEVFAKLHPDTENIMFFV
;
A
#
# COMPACT_ATOMS: atom_id res chain seq x y z
N MET A 1 -16.39 -71.27 -7.30
CA MET A 1 -15.62 -72.49 -7.58
C MET A 1 -15.26 -72.45 -9.06
N GLU A 2 -14.00 -72.46 -9.49
CA GLU A 2 -12.71 -72.50 -8.74
C GLU A 2 -11.59 -71.74 -9.51
N ARG A 3 -10.36 -71.87 -9.00
CA ARG A 3 -9.03 -71.44 -9.49
C ARG A 3 -8.84 -71.67 -11.01
N GLY A 4 -7.94 -71.01 -11.75
CA GLY A 4 -6.85 -70.05 -11.46
C GLY A 4 -5.73 -70.22 -12.52
N GLY A 5 -4.70 -69.35 -12.59
CA GLY A 5 -3.50 -69.65 -13.43
C GLY A 5 -2.76 -68.48 -14.15
N TYR A 6 -1.69 -68.02 -13.50
CA TYR A 6 -0.42 -67.41 -13.98
C TYR A 6 -0.05 -67.07 -15.45
N THR A 7 0.72 -65.96 -15.55
CA THR A 7 1.93 -65.66 -16.40
C THR A 7 1.86 -65.32 -17.91
N ASN A 8 2.48 -64.15 -18.25
CA ASN A 8 3.57 -63.87 -19.23
C ASN A 8 3.52 -64.45 -20.68
N THR A 9 4.08 -63.86 -21.75
CA THR A 9 4.98 -62.69 -21.96
C THR A 9 4.94 -62.26 -23.45
N THR A 10 5.41 -61.04 -23.82
CA THR A 10 5.95 -60.68 -25.17
C THR A 10 6.54 -59.24 -25.14
N GLY A 11 7.36 -58.78 -26.09
CA GLY A 11 7.86 -59.47 -27.30
C GLY A 11 8.44 -58.63 -28.46
N ASN A 12 8.68 -57.32 -28.33
CA ASN A 12 9.56 -56.44 -29.15
C ASN A 12 9.92 -56.82 -30.62
N ARG A 13 9.51 -56.02 -31.64
CA ARG A 13 10.40 -55.49 -32.73
C ARG A 13 9.77 -54.49 -33.75
N ASN A 14 10.65 -53.80 -34.50
CA ASN A 14 10.48 -52.59 -35.36
C ASN A 14 9.95 -52.82 -36.80
N GLY A 15 9.58 -51.74 -37.56
CA GLY A 15 9.20 -51.87 -38.99
C GLY A 15 8.98 -50.68 -39.99
N ASN A 16 9.78 -49.60 -40.01
CA ASN A 16 10.21 -48.82 -41.23
C ASN A 16 9.24 -48.03 -42.21
N ARG A 17 9.66 -46.80 -42.63
CA ARG A 17 9.32 -45.98 -43.88
C ARG A 17 7.84 -45.51 -44.12
N GLY A 18 7.51 -44.38 -44.80
CA GLY A 18 8.28 -43.21 -45.27
C GLY A 18 7.47 -42.20 -46.17
N SER A 19 7.98 -40.95 -46.33
CA SER A 19 7.66 -39.90 -47.35
C SER A 19 6.51 -38.86 -47.18
N GLY A 20 6.89 -37.56 -47.25
CA GLY A 20 6.35 -36.52 -48.15
C GLY A 20 4.92 -35.94 -48.00
N GLY A 21 4.73 -34.82 -47.25
CA GLY A 21 3.45 -34.08 -47.26
C GLY A 21 3.54 -32.58 -46.90
N ASN A 22 2.65 -31.76 -47.47
CA ASN A 22 2.61 -30.30 -47.26
C ASN A 22 1.62 -29.92 -46.13
N GLY A 23 2.00 -30.23 -44.88
CA GLY A 23 1.12 -30.27 -43.70
C GLY A 23 0.25 -29.02 -43.44
N ARG A 24 -1.07 -29.17 -43.50
CA ARG A 24 -2.08 -28.16 -43.14
C ARG A 24 -3.04 -28.65 -42.04
N GLY A 25 -2.53 -28.82 -40.82
CA GLY A 25 -3.35 -29.20 -39.67
C GLY A 25 -4.56 -28.27 -39.43
N ARG A 26 -5.75 -28.85 -39.30
CA ARG A 26 -7.01 -28.20 -38.91
C ARG A 26 -7.89 -29.15 -38.07
N GLY A 27 -7.40 -29.60 -36.92
CA GLY A 27 -8.25 -30.27 -35.94
C GLY A 27 -9.34 -29.33 -35.40
N ARG A 28 -10.50 -29.89 -35.05
CA ARG A 28 -11.58 -29.18 -34.33
C ARG A 28 -11.72 -29.63 -32.87
N ASP A 29 -10.99 -30.67 -32.48
CA ASP A 29 -11.19 -31.39 -31.23
C ASP A 29 -9.94 -31.31 -30.33
N PHE A 30 -10.10 -31.62 -29.05
CA PHE A 30 -9.05 -31.52 -28.03
C PHE A 30 -7.87 -32.48 -28.32
N HIS A 31 -6.68 -31.93 -28.60
CA HIS A 31 -5.43 -32.69 -28.67
C HIS A 31 -4.33 -31.98 -27.87
N GLN A 32 -3.39 -32.75 -27.29
CA GLN A 32 -2.30 -32.19 -26.49
C GLN A 32 -1.30 -31.37 -27.34
N GLN A 33 -0.97 -31.81 -28.55
CA GLN A 33 0.05 -31.18 -29.41
C GLN A 33 -0.44 -30.97 -30.85
N GLN A 34 0.14 -29.99 -31.54
CA GLN A 34 -0.06 -29.74 -32.97
C GLN A 34 1.27 -29.39 -33.65
N GLN A 35 1.84 -30.35 -34.41
CA GLN A 35 3.15 -30.27 -35.07
C GLN A 35 3.08 -30.27 -36.62
N PRO A 36 2.61 -29.20 -37.30
CA PRO A 36 2.63 -29.11 -38.76
C PRO A 36 4.03 -28.77 -39.31
N SER A 37 4.87 -29.79 -39.45
CA SER A 37 6.15 -29.73 -40.15
C SER A 37 5.98 -29.90 -41.68
N ALA A 38 6.75 -29.15 -42.47
CA ALA A 38 6.82 -29.33 -43.94
C ALA A 38 8.09 -28.69 -44.54
N GLY A 39 8.79 -29.40 -45.44
CA GLY A 39 9.98 -28.89 -46.13
C GLY A 39 9.72 -27.57 -46.88
N CYS A 40 8.57 -27.47 -47.54
CA CYS A 40 8.16 -26.31 -48.34
C CYS A 40 7.22 -25.31 -47.61
N GLY A 41 7.00 -25.45 -46.30
CA GLY A 41 6.48 -24.36 -45.44
C GLY A 41 5.23 -24.68 -44.61
N GLY A 42 5.41 -24.87 -43.30
CA GLY A 42 4.35 -25.16 -42.33
C GLY A 42 3.44 -23.97 -41.98
N ARG A 43 2.16 -24.25 -41.72
CA ARG A 43 1.15 -23.24 -41.32
C ARG A 43 0.16 -23.80 -40.28
N GLY A 44 0.49 -23.71 -38.99
CA GLY A 44 -0.44 -23.97 -37.89
C GLY A 44 -1.63 -23.01 -37.86
N ARG A 45 -2.85 -23.55 -37.70
CA ARG A 45 -4.10 -22.82 -37.48
C ARG A 45 -5.14 -23.71 -36.77
N GLY A 46 -4.87 -24.11 -35.53
CA GLY A 46 -5.95 -24.55 -34.63
C GLY A 46 -6.97 -23.42 -34.41
N ARG A 47 -8.17 -23.81 -33.95
CA ARG A 47 -9.23 -22.87 -33.55
C ARG A 47 -9.39 -22.82 -32.04
N GLU A 48 -9.54 -23.98 -31.42
CA GLU A 48 -9.75 -24.14 -29.97
C GLU A 48 -8.53 -24.81 -29.30
N PHE A 49 -8.67 -25.24 -28.04
CA PHE A 49 -7.60 -25.60 -27.09
C PHE A 49 -6.61 -26.69 -27.56
N TYR A 50 -5.31 -26.42 -27.41
CA TYR A 50 -4.21 -27.41 -27.41
C TYR A 50 -3.22 -27.06 -26.28
N GLN A 51 -2.31 -27.96 -25.91
CA GLN A 51 -1.25 -27.63 -24.95
C GLN A 51 -0.07 -26.92 -25.64
N ASN A 52 0.51 -27.54 -26.68
CA ASN A 52 1.61 -26.96 -27.47
C ASN A 52 1.26 -26.82 -28.97
N GLN A 53 1.79 -25.79 -29.63
CA GLN A 53 1.81 -25.68 -31.09
C GLN A 53 3.22 -25.35 -31.60
N GLU A 54 3.80 -26.28 -32.34
CA GLU A 54 5.14 -26.16 -32.92
C GLU A 54 5.00 -26.11 -34.46
N THR A 55 5.39 -24.99 -35.08
CA THR A 55 5.31 -24.85 -36.56
C THR A 55 6.71 -24.74 -37.17
N SER A 56 7.25 -25.85 -37.66
CA SER A 56 8.60 -25.93 -38.25
C SER A 56 8.60 -25.99 -39.78
N SER A 57 9.68 -25.53 -40.43
CA SER A 57 9.90 -25.70 -41.88
C SER A 57 11.34 -25.46 -42.30
N GLY A 58 11.87 -26.31 -43.20
CA GLY A 58 13.26 -26.22 -43.68
C GLY A 58 13.48 -25.00 -44.59
N ASN A 59 13.03 -25.10 -45.83
CA ASN A 59 13.22 -24.04 -46.84
C ASN A 59 12.00 -23.12 -46.98
N GLY A 60 10.80 -23.60 -46.64
CA GLY A 60 9.60 -22.77 -46.55
C GLY A 60 9.56 -21.87 -45.30
N GLY A 61 8.70 -20.84 -45.31
CA GLY A 61 8.56 -19.90 -44.19
C GLY A 61 7.42 -20.22 -43.23
N GLY A 62 7.76 -20.63 -42.00
CA GLY A 62 6.84 -21.07 -40.95
C GLY A 62 5.91 -19.98 -40.42
N ARG A 63 4.64 -20.34 -40.15
CA ARG A 63 3.62 -19.40 -39.64
C ARG A 63 2.65 -20.05 -38.65
N GLY A 64 3.01 -20.10 -37.36
CA GLY A 64 2.05 -20.37 -36.29
C GLY A 64 0.98 -19.28 -36.19
N ARG A 65 -0.25 -19.68 -35.82
CA ARG A 65 -1.34 -18.76 -35.45
C ARG A 65 -2.21 -19.42 -34.39
N ALA A 66 -2.08 -18.94 -33.16
CA ALA A 66 -3.02 -19.22 -32.09
C ALA A 66 -4.15 -18.17 -32.11
N ARG A 67 -5.24 -18.46 -31.40
CA ARG A 67 -6.37 -17.55 -31.20
C ARG A 67 -6.78 -17.54 -29.73
N ASP A 68 -7.14 -18.72 -29.24
CA ASP A 68 -7.81 -18.94 -27.95
C ASP A 68 -6.74 -19.27 -26.87
N PHE A 69 -6.66 -20.51 -26.35
CA PHE A 69 -5.71 -20.90 -25.29
C PHE A 69 -4.71 -22.00 -25.69
N TYR A 70 -3.42 -21.75 -25.44
CA TYR A 70 -2.28 -22.69 -25.57
C TYR A 70 -1.30 -22.42 -24.41
N GLN A 71 -0.44 -23.38 -24.03
CA GLN A 71 0.63 -23.15 -23.03
C GLN A 71 1.92 -22.64 -23.70
N HIS A 72 2.34 -23.26 -24.80
CA HIS A 72 3.53 -22.88 -25.56
C HIS A 72 3.19 -22.75 -27.06
N GLN A 73 3.72 -21.71 -27.71
CA GLN A 73 3.73 -21.59 -29.18
C GLN A 73 5.15 -21.35 -29.69
N GLU A 74 5.64 -22.30 -30.48
CA GLU A 74 6.90 -22.22 -31.20
C GLU A 74 6.65 -22.02 -32.70
N THR A 75 7.51 -21.26 -33.38
CA THR A 75 7.51 -21.17 -34.84
C THR A 75 8.93 -21.01 -35.33
N SER A 76 9.47 -22.08 -35.92
CA SER A 76 10.83 -22.16 -36.43
C SER A 76 10.86 -22.25 -37.96
N SER A 77 11.89 -21.69 -38.60
CA SER A 77 12.22 -22.04 -39.98
C SER A 77 13.68 -21.81 -40.35
N GLY A 78 14.28 -22.72 -41.13
CA GLY A 78 15.69 -22.66 -41.51
C GLY A 78 16.02 -21.48 -42.42
N ASN A 79 15.76 -21.65 -43.73
CA ASN A 79 15.96 -20.59 -44.72
C ASN A 79 14.73 -19.65 -44.85
N GLY A 80 13.54 -20.15 -44.52
CA GLY A 80 12.33 -19.33 -44.51
C GLY A 80 12.23 -18.37 -43.32
N GLY A 81 11.40 -17.33 -43.43
CA GLY A 81 11.19 -16.35 -42.35
C GLY A 81 10.01 -16.66 -41.43
N GLY A 82 10.30 -17.00 -40.17
CA GLY A 82 9.33 -17.41 -39.14
C GLY A 82 8.40 -16.30 -38.67
N ARG A 83 7.13 -16.61 -38.39
CA ARG A 83 6.12 -15.63 -37.94
C ARG A 83 5.09 -16.22 -36.98
N GLY A 84 5.44 -16.35 -35.70
CA GLY A 84 4.45 -16.57 -34.65
C GLY A 84 3.42 -15.43 -34.59
N ARG A 85 2.17 -15.78 -34.27
CA ARG A 85 1.14 -14.82 -33.88
C ARG A 85 0.19 -15.46 -32.89
N ALA A 86 0.04 -14.82 -31.74
CA ALA A 86 -0.94 -15.18 -30.75
C ALA A 86 -1.94 -14.01 -30.57
N ARG A 87 -3.02 -14.23 -29.83
CA ARG A 87 -4.02 -13.20 -29.52
C ARG A 87 -4.24 -13.05 -28.01
N GLU A 88 -4.99 -13.98 -27.44
CA GLU A 88 -5.49 -13.98 -26.05
C GLU A 88 -4.40 -14.45 -25.03
N PHE A 89 -4.72 -15.30 -24.05
CA PHE A 89 -3.85 -15.61 -22.89
C PHE A 89 -2.85 -16.75 -23.14
N TYR A 90 -1.53 -16.51 -22.96
CA TYR A 90 -0.50 -17.55 -23.12
C TYR A 90 0.73 -17.31 -22.21
N PRO A 91 1.30 -18.36 -21.57
CA PRO A 91 2.56 -18.28 -20.84
C PRO A 91 3.79 -17.86 -21.68
N TYR A 92 4.05 -18.53 -22.81
CA TYR A 92 5.27 -18.37 -23.62
C TYR A 92 4.98 -18.33 -25.14
N GLN A 93 5.71 -17.47 -25.87
CA GLN A 93 5.77 -17.50 -27.34
C GLN A 93 7.21 -17.33 -27.83
N GLU A 94 7.66 -18.27 -28.65
CA GLU A 94 8.94 -18.23 -29.35
C GLU A 94 8.74 -18.04 -30.86
N THR A 95 9.72 -17.43 -31.53
CA THR A 95 9.78 -17.39 -33.01
C THR A 95 11.24 -17.31 -33.45
N SER A 96 11.80 -18.43 -33.90
CA SER A 96 13.16 -18.55 -34.42
C SER A 96 13.18 -18.63 -35.95
N SER A 97 14.23 -18.12 -36.58
CA SER A 97 14.60 -18.56 -37.93
C SER A 97 16.06 -18.30 -38.26
N GLY A 98 16.71 -19.22 -38.98
CA GLY A 98 18.14 -19.12 -39.31
C GLY A 98 18.43 -17.92 -40.22
N ASN A 99 18.28 -18.13 -41.53
CA ASN A 99 18.64 -17.13 -42.54
C ASN A 99 17.44 -16.21 -42.86
N GLY A 100 16.22 -16.67 -42.59
CA GLY A 100 15.00 -15.88 -42.76
C GLY A 100 14.71 -14.92 -41.60
N GLY A 101 13.92 -13.87 -41.86
CA GLY A 101 13.58 -12.85 -40.85
C GLY A 101 12.39 -13.17 -39.94
N GLY A 102 12.69 -13.58 -38.70
CA GLY A 102 11.74 -13.91 -37.63
C GLY A 102 10.91 -12.72 -37.11
N ARG A 103 9.64 -12.96 -36.76
CA ARG A 103 8.71 -11.92 -36.26
C ARG A 103 7.66 -12.49 -35.29
N GLY A 104 7.98 -12.58 -34.00
CA GLY A 104 6.96 -12.74 -32.96
C GLY A 104 5.95 -11.59 -32.97
N ARG A 105 4.69 -11.90 -32.67
CA ARG A 105 3.65 -10.89 -32.37
C ARG A 105 2.64 -11.45 -31.38
N ALA A 106 2.66 -10.85 -30.21
CA ALA A 106 1.63 -11.03 -29.20
C ALA A 106 0.73 -9.78 -29.18
N ARG A 107 -0.36 -9.83 -28.42
CA ARG A 107 -1.25 -8.67 -28.24
C ARG A 107 -1.57 -8.47 -26.77
N ASP A 108 -2.32 -9.40 -26.21
CA ASP A 108 -3.00 -9.28 -24.93
C ASP A 108 -2.01 -9.65 -23.78
N PHE A 109 -2.32 -10.60 -22.89
CA PHE A 109 -1.59 -10.90 -21.63
C PHE A 109 -0.60 -12.08 -21.74
N TYR A 110 0.72 -11.86 -21.60
CA TYR A 110 1.76 -12.91 -21.75
C TYR A 110 3.00 -12.66 -20.87
N PRO A 111 3.39 -13.56 -19.95
CA PRO A 111 4.65 -13.43 -19.21
C PRO A 111 5.91 -13.28 -20.10
N TYR A 112 6.11 -14.14 -21.11
CA TYR A 112 7.36 -14.17 -21.92
C TYR A 112 7.11 -14.14 -23.44
N GLN A 113 7.95 -13.38 -24.17
CA GLN A 113 8.05 -13.46 -25.64
C GLN A 113 9.51 -13.36 -26.10
N GLU A 114 9.93 -14.34 -26.90
CA GLU A 114 11.23 -14.36 -27.59
C GLU A 114 11.08 -14.20 -29.10
N THR A 115 12.12 -13.69 -29.77
CA THR A 115 12.25 -13.73 -31.23
C THR A 115 13.73 -13.72 -31.61
N SER A 116 14.28 -14.91 -31.89
CA SER A 116 15.67 -15.14 -32.26
C SER A 116 15.86 -15.26 -33.79
N THR A 117 17.04 -14.91 -34.28
CA THR A 117 17.41 -15.07 -35.69
C THR A 117 18.91 -15.25 -35.90
N GLY A 118 19.33 -15.95 -36.95
CA GLY A 118 20.73 -15.95 -37.41
C GLY A 118 21.04 -14.67 -38.19
N ASP A 119 21.16 -14.77 -39.50
CA ASP A 119 21.33 -13.62 -40.40
C ASP A 119 20.03 -12.82 -40.61
N GLY A 120 18.90 -13.38 -40.17
CA GLY A 120 17.58 -12.79 -40.29
C GLY A 120 17.35 -11.51 -39.46
N ARG A 121 16.44 -10.64 -39.92
CA ARG A 121 16.00 -9.46 -39.13
C ARG A 121 14.92 -9.81 -38.10
N GLY A 122 15.32 -10.27 -36.92
CA GLY A 122 14.45 -10.50 -35.75
C GLY A 122 13.65 -9.26 -35.32
N ARG A 123 12.36 -9.46 -34.99
CA ARG A 123 11.44 -8.37 -34.58
C ARG A 123 10.33 -8.83 -33.64
N GLY A 124 10.60 -8.88 -32.33
CA GLY A 124 9.54 -8.93 -31.32
C GLY A 124 8.58 -7.74 -31.45
N ARG A 125 7.29 -7.99 -31.17
CA ARG A 125 6.29 -6.94 -30.96
C ARG A 125 5.20 -7.43 -30.02
N ALA A 126 5.07 -6.69 -28.93
CA ALA A 126 4.03 -6.88 -27.94
C ALA A 126 3.13 -5.63 -27.90
N ARG A 127 2.05 -5.66 -27.10
CA ARG A 127 1.21 -4.49 -26.83
C ARG A 127 0.99 -4.30 -25.33
N GLU A 128 0.12 -5.12 -24.74
CA GLU A 128 -0.56 -4.81 -23.49
C GLU A 128 0.28 -5.15 -22.24
N PHE A 129 0.30 -6.41 -21.76
CA PHE A 129 0.92 -6.73 -20.47
C PHE A 129 1.87 -7.93 -20.52
N TYR A 130 3.15 -7.70 -20.20
CA TYR A 130 4.23 -8.70 -20.28
C TYR A 130 5.21 -8.56 -19.11
N GLN A 131 5.96 -9.62 -18.80
CA GLN A 131 7.13 -9.49 -17.93
C GLN A 131 8.37 -9.24 -18.79
N ASN A 132 8.75 -10.20 -19.64
CA ASN A 132 9.97 -10.12 -20.45
C ASN A 132 9.66 -10.12 -21.96
N GLN A 133 10.36 -9.28 -22.71
CA GLN A 133 10.46 -9.38 -24.17
C GLN A 133 11.92 -9.36 -24.62
N GLU A 134 12.34 -10.44 -25.27
CA GLU A 134 13.67 -10.58 -25.86
C GLU A 134 13.59 -10.51 -27.40
N THR A 135 14.65 -10.03 -28.05
CA THR A 135 14.77 -10.09 -29.51
C THR A 135 16.24 -10.10 -29.91
N SER A 136 16.76 -11.30 -30.18
CA SER A 136 18.13 -11.54 -30.61
C SER A 136 18.25 -11.69 -32.14
N SER A 137 19.38 -11.26 -32.70
CA SER A 137 19.75 -11.61 -34.07
C SER A 137 21.27 -11.55 -34.27
N GLY A 138 21.88 -12.58 -34.86
CA GLY A 138 23.32 -12.64 -35.14
C GLY A 138 23.80 -11.50 -36.05
N ASN A 139 23.91 -11.78 -37.35
CA ASN A 139 24.37 -10.76 -38.32
C ASN A 139 23.20 -9.87 -38.79
N GLY A 140 21.96 -10.33 -38.57
CA GLY A 140 20.75 -9.59 -38.88
C GLY A 140 20.44 -8.43 -37.95
N GLY A 141 19.45 -7.60 -38.30
CA GLY A 141 19.09 -6.39 -37.55
C GLY A 141 17.87 -6.56 -36.63
N GLY A 142 18.14 -6.85 -35.35
CA GLY A 142 17.19 -7.04 -34.26
C GLY A 142 16.41 -5.77 -33.86
N ARG A 143 15.17 -5.95 -33.39
CA ARG A 143 14.32 -4.85 -32.95
C ARG A 143 13.13 -5.29 -32.10
N GLY A 144 13.28 -5.25 -30.77
CA GLY A 144 12.13 -5.20 -29.87
C GLY A 144 11.21 -4.01 -30.16
N ARG A 145 9.92 -4.18 -29.87
CA ARG A 145 8.99 -3.06 -29.67
C ARG A 145 7.90 -3.48 -28.70
N ALA A 146 7.90 -2.80 -27.57
CA ALA A 146 6.85 -2.88 -26.59
C ALA A 146 5.94 -1.64 -26.75
N ARG A 147 4.85 -1.58 -25.97
CA ARG A 147 4.03 -0.37 -25.88
C ARG A 147 3.62 -0.04 -24.45
N ASP A 148 2.75 -0.86 -23.87
CA ASP A 148 1.93 -0.46 -22.73
C ASP A 148 2.65 -0.80 -21.38
N PHE A 149 2.56 -2.01 -20.81
CA PHE A 149 3.22 -2.38 -19.52
C PHE A 149 4.17 -3.60 -19.58
N TYR A 150 5.43 -3.42 -19.13
CA TYR A 150 6.49 -4.44 -19.19
C TYR A 150 7.44 -4.35 -17.99
N GLN A 151 8.09 -5.44 -17.65
CA GLN A 151 9.14 -5.45 -16.63
C GLN A 151 10.54 -5.27 -17.28
N HIS A 152 10.91 -6.16 -18.20
CA HIS A 152 12.19 -6.18 -18.90
C HIS A 152 12.00 -6.19 -20.43
N GLN A 153 12.79 -5.39 -21.15
CA GLN A 153 12.94 -5.49 -22.61
C GLN A 153 14.41 -5.51 -23.01
N GLU A 154 14.81 -6.60 -23.67
CA GLU A 154 16.13 -6.77 -24.25
C GLU A 154 16.08 -6.71 -25.78
N THR A 155 17.18 -6.29 -26.41
CA THR A 155 17.38 -6.43 -27.87
C THR A 155 18.87 -6.50 -28.14
N SER A 156 19.39 -7.73 -28.24
CA SER A 156 20.79 -8.04 -28.52
C SER A 156 21.04 -8.31 -30.01
N THR A 157 22.20 -7.94 -30.52
CA THR A 157 22.65 -8.38 -31.86
C THR A 157 24.16 -8.62 -31.93
N GLY A 158 24.62 -9.44 -32.89
CA GLY A 158 26.03 -9.48 -33.29
C GLY A 158 26.39 -8.23 -34.10
N ASP A 159 26.71 -8.42 -35.39
CA ASP A 159 27.01 -7.33 -36.33
C ASP A 159 25.78 -6.45 -36.68
N GLY A 160 24.60 -6.89 -36.22
CA GLY A 160 23.33 -6.21 -36.39
C GLY A 160 23.20 -4.81 -35.76
N ARG A 161 22.18 -4.07 -36.20
CA ARG A 161 21.79 -2.79 -35.56
C ARG A 161 20.65 -3.01 -34.57
N GLY A 162 20.98 -3.40 -33.34
CA GLY A 162 20.05 -3.52 -32.20
C GLY A 162 19.28 -2.22 -31.90
N ARG A 163 17.97 -2.32 -31.63
CA ARG A 163 17.06 -1.15 -31.49
C ARG A 163 15.87 -1.40 -30.55
N GLY A 164 16.08 -1.35 -29.24
CA GLY A 164 15.00 -1.21 -28.25
C GLY A 164 14.09 -0.01 -28.57
N ARG A 165 12.78 -0.18 -28.35
CA ARG A 165 11.78 0.90 -28.40
C ARG A 165 10.54 0.50 -27.61
N ALA A 166 10.48 1.01 -26.41
CA ALA A 166 9.32 0.98 -25.55
C ALA A 166 8.48 2.27 -25.70
N ARG A 167 7.37 2.41 -24.95
CA ARG A 167 6.60 3.66 -24.86
C ARG A 167 6.29 4.06 -23.42
N GLU A 168 5.31 3.39 -22.81
CA GLU A 168 4.57 3.84 -21.64
C GLU A 168 5.28 3.48 -20.31
N PHE A 169 5.11 2.28 -19.74
CA PHE A 169 5.63 1.98 -18.38
C PHE A 169 6.54 0.73 -18.29
N TYR A 170 7.77 0.91 -17.78
CA TYR A 170 8.86 -0.08 -17.82
C TYR A 170 9.79 0.02 -16.59
N GLN A 171 10.35 -1.11 -16.13
CA GLN A 171 11.50 -1.08 -15.23
C GLN A 171 12.79 -0.95 -16.04
N ASN A 172 13.17 -1.99 -16.80
CA ASN A 172 14.46 -2.04 -17.51
C ASN A 172 14.31 -2.07 -19.04
N GLN A 173 15.14 -1.31 -19.76
CA GLN A 173 15.38 -1.48 -21.21
C GLN A 173 16.88 -1.60 -21.51
N GLU A 174 17.26 -2.74 -22.08
CA GLU A 174 18.61 -3.02 -22.55
C GLU A 174 18.64 -3.06 -24.09
N THR A 175 19.77 -2.70 -24.69
CA THR A 175 20.00 -2.84 -26.14
C THR A 175 21.50 -2.94 -26.40
N SER A 176 21.98 -4.18 -26.51
CA SER A 176 23.36 -4.51 -26.85
C SER A 176 23.53 -4.74 -28.36
N SER A 177 24.70 -4.40 -28.90
CA SER A 177 25.13 -4.92 -30.21
C SER A 177 26.64 -4.92 -30.37
N GLY A 178 27.23 -6.00 -30.89
CA GLY A 178 28.69 -6.12 -31.10
C GLY A 178 29.25 -5.06 -32.05
N ASN A 179 29.44 -5.41 -33.31
CA ASN A 179 30.07 -4.50 -34.29
C ASN A 179 29.07 -3.50 -34.90
N GLY A 180 27.77 -3.82 -34.81
CA GLY A 180 26.71 -2.94 -35.28
C GLY A 180 26.24 -1.88 -34.27
N GLY A 181 25.44 -0.93 -34.73
CA GLY A 181 25.07 0.27 -33.96
C GLY A 181 23.77 0.16 -33.15
N GLY A 182 23.90 -0.07 -31.85
CA GLY A 182 22.85 -0.18 -30.83
C GLY A 182 22.13 1.13 -30.52
N ARG A 183 20.87 1.04 -30.08
CA ARG A 183 20.04 2.22 -29.78
C ARG A 183 18.80 1.96 -28.92
N GLY A 184 18.90 2.20 -27.62
CA GLY A 184 17.74 2.51 -26.77
C GLY A 184 16.96 3.73 -27.29
N ARG A 185 15.64 3.64 -27.24
CA ARG A 185 14.71 4.75 -27.52
C ARG A 185 13.38 4.52 -26.77
N PRO A 186 13.42 4.62 -25.44
CA PRO A 186 12.22 4.74 -24.62
C PRO A 186 11.47 6.05 -24.92
N ARG A 187 10.39 6.31 -24.19
CA ARG A 187 9.68 7.59 -24.27
C ARG A 187 9.22 8.11 -22.91
N ASP A 188 8.26 7.43 -22.30
CA ASP A 188 7.42 8.00 -21.26
C ASP A 188 8.07 7.74 -19.86
N PHE A 189 7.85 6.59 -19.17
CA PHE A 189 8.41 6.32 -17.82
C PHE A 189 9.28 5.05 -17.69
N TYR A 190 10.50 5.19 -17.16
CA TYR A 190 11.52 4.13 -17.08
C TYR A 190 12.37 4.24 -15.80
N GLN A 191 12.76 3.11 -15.22
CA GLN A 191 13.73 3.11 -14.13
C GLN A 191 15.17 3.08 -14.68
N HIS A 192 15.54 2.02 -15.42
CA HIS A 192 16.88 1.83 -15.97
C HIS A 192 16.84 1.72 -17.51
N GLN A 193 17.76 2.40 -18.21
CA GLN A 193 17.93 2.26 -19.65
C GLN A 193 19.40 2.21 -20.07
N GLU A 194 19.85 1.04 -20.47
CA GLU A 194 21.20 0.77 -20.96
C GLU A 194 21.26 0.78 -22.49
N THR A 195 22.44 0.99 -23.06
CA THR A 195 22.74 0.76 -24.48
C THR A 195 24.24 0.56 -24.65
N SER A 196 24.68 -0.70 -24.67
CA SER A 196 26.08 -1.10 -24.85
C SER A 196 26.39 -1.45 -26.30
N THR A 197 27.60 -1.17 -26.77
CA THR A 197 28.09 -1.71 -28.06
C THR A 197 29.59 -2.02 -28.03
N GLY A 198 30.05 -2.91 -28.93
CA GLY A 198 31.47 -3.07 -29.23
C GLY A 198 31.97 -1.91 -30.10
N ASP A 199 32.37 -2.20 -31.34
CA ASP A 199 32.80 -1.20 -32.33
C ASP A 199 31.66 -0.28 -32.82
N GLY A 200 30.41 -0.66 -32.51
CA GLY A 200 29.22 0.10 -32.83
C GLY A 200 29.13 1.48 -32.16
N ARG A 201 28.25 2.36 -32.68
CA ARG A 201 27.94 3.65 -32.03
C ARG A 201 26.71 3.54 -31.12
N GLY A 202 26.89 3.25 -29.84
CA GLY A 202 25.86 3.26 -28.79
C GLY A 202 25.16 4.62 -28.63
N ARG A 203 23.83 4.63 -28.48
CA ARG A 203 23.01 5.87 -28.52
C ARG A 203 21.73 5.83 -27.68
N GLY A 204 21.83 5.89 -26.35
CA GLY A 204 20.70 6.19 -25.48
C GLY A 204 19.98 7.49 -25.88
N ARG A 205 18.64 7.47 -25.87
CA ARG A 205 17.79 8.66 -26.09
C ARG A 205 16.47 8.53 -25.37
N ALA A 206 16.50 8.91 -24.10
CA ALA A 206 15.34 9.21 -23.28
C ALA A 206 14.50 10.36 -23.84
N ARG A 207 13.28 10.52 -23.30
CA ARG A 207 12.48 11.74 -23.42
C ARG A 207 12.13 12.25 -22.02
N GLU A 208 11.02 11.76 -21.48
CA GLU A 208 10.27 12.29 -20.35
C GLU A 208 10.95 11.98 -19.00
N PHE A 209 10.66 10.86 -18.31
CA PHE A 209 11.18 10.60 -16.95
C PHE A 209 11.99 9.29 -16.79
N TYR A 210 13.19 9.40 -16.19
CA TYR A 210 14.18 8.32 -16.09
C TYR A 210 14.92 8.36 -14.75
N GLN A 211 15.19 7.21 -14.11
CA GLN A 211 16.14 7.18 -13.00
C GLN A 211 17.58 7.18 -13.53
N ASN A 212 18.00 6.09 -14.19
CA ASN A 212 19.35 5.93 -14.72
C ASN A 212 19.35 5.77 -16.26
N GLN A 213 20.28 6.44 -16.95
CA GLN A 213 20.60 6.21 -18.37
C GLN A 213 22.09 5.95 -18.57
N GLU A 214 22.43 4.76 -19.02
CA GLU A 214 23.79 4.37 -19.38
C GLU A 214 23.93 4.22 -20.90
N THR A 215 25.12 4.51 -21.43
CA THR A 215 25.45 4.27 -22.84
C THR A 215 26.95 4.07 -22.98
N SER A 216 27.38 2.81 -22.96
CA SER A 216 28.76 2.40 -23.19
C SER A 216 29.01 2.05 -24.66
N SER A 217 30.22 2.30 -25.16
CA SER A 217 30.68 1.67 -26.40
C SER A 217 32.19 1.59 -26.48
N GLY A 218 32.76 0.44 -26.87
CA GLY A 218 34.21 0.22 -26.93
C GLY A 218 34.91 1.16 -27.92
N ASN A 219 35.14 0.71 -29.16
CA ASN A 219 35.87 1.50 -30.15
C ASN A 219 34.97 2.52 -30.87
N GLY A 220 33.65 2.37 -30.77
CA GLY A 220 32.68 3.29 -31.37
C GLY A 220 32.31 4.47 -30.47
N GLY A 221 31.76 5.53 -31.08
CA GLY A 221 31.39 6.77 -30.38
C GLY A 221 30.01 6.74 -29.71
N GLY A 222 30.02 6.61 -28.37
CA GLY A 222 28.87 6.57 -27.47
C GLY A 222 28.17 7.91 -27.26
N ARG A 223 26.85 7.88 -27.01
CA ARG A 223 26.07 9.12 -26.88
C ARG A 223 24.74 9.01 -26.11
N GLY A 224 24.78 9.24 -24.79
CA GLY A 224 23.60 9.68 -24.03
C GLY A 224 23.03 11.00 -24.56
N ARG A 225 21.71 11.04 -24.77
CA ARG A 225 20.95 12.25 -25.14
C ARG A 225 19.50 12.13 -24.62
N PRO A 226 19.30 12.26 -23.30
CA PRO A 226 17.99 12.51 -22.71
C PRO A 226 17.40 13.85 -23.21
N ARG A 227 16.22 14.19 -22.72
CA ARG A 227 15.61 15.49 -23.00
C ARG A 227 15.15 16.18 -21.71
N ASP A 228 14.17 15.59 -21.05
CA ASP A 228 13.29 16.34 -20.17
C ASP A 228 13.78 16.20 -18.70
N PHE A 229 13.62 15.04 -18.03
CA PHE A 229 14.08 14.82 -16.65
C PHE A 229 14.80 13.48 -16.43
N TYR A 230 15.93 13.48 -15.70
CA TYR A 230 16.62 12.25 -15.27
C TYR A 230 17.47 12.42 -14.00
N GLN A 231 17.69 11.34 -13.25
CA GLN A 231 18.53 11.40 -12.04
C GLN A 231 20.02 11.24 -12.40
N HIS A 232 20.43 10.10 -12.95
CA HIS A 232 21.80 9.79 -13.32
C HIS A 232 21.92 9.53 -14.84
N GLN A 233 22.97 10.06 -15.47
CA GLN A 233 23.29 9.71 -16.85
C GLN A 233 24.79 9.56 -17.09
N GLU A 234 25.20 8.35 -17.44
CA GLU A 234 26.57 7.99 -17.76
C GLU A 234 26.73 7.81 -19.28
N THR A 235 27.94 8.04 -19.79
CA THR A 235 28.31 7.73 -21.19
C THR A 235 29.80 7.47 -21.24
N SER A 236 30.18 6.19 -21.23
CA SER A 236 31.55 5.71 -21.30
C SER A 236 31.94 5.28 -22.71
N THR A 237 33.21 5.45 -23.06
CA THR A 237 33.79 4.98 -24.32
C THR A 237 35.24 4.56 -24.16
N GLY A 238 35.69 3.56 -24.91
CA GLY A 238 37.13 3.23 -25.00
C GLY A 238 37.85 4.24 -25.91
N ASP A 239 38.18 3.80 -27.12
CA ASP A 239 38.81 4.65 -28.15
C ASP A 239 37.81 5.64 -28.80
N GLY A 240 36.52 5.46 -28.55
CA GLY A 240 35.45 6.29 -29.12
C GLY A 240 35.26 7.67 -28.48
N HIS A 241 34.59 8.59 -29.19
CA HIS A 241 34.18 9.88 -28.62
C HIS A 241 32.88 9.80 -27.79
N GLY A 242 32.99 9.69 -26.47
CA GLY A 242 31.89 9.87 -25.52
C GLY A 242 31.29 11.28 -25.53
N ARG A 243 29.96 11.41 -25.64
CA ARG A 243 29.27 12.73 -25.69
C ARG A 243 27.92 12.77 -24.99
N GLY A 244 27.90 12.83 -23.65
CA GLY A 244 26.72 13.23 -22.89
C GLY A 244 26.20 14.61 -23.33
N ARG A 245 24.89 14.75 -23.50
CA ARG A 245 24.26 16.08 -23.64
C ARG A 245 22.84 16.06 -23.10
N ALA A 246 22.66 16.79 -22.00
CA ALA A 246 21.38 17.16 -21.43
C ALA A 246 20.58 18.11 -22.34
N ARG A 247 19.38 18.45 -21.89
CA ARG A 247 18.60 19.57 -22.45
C ARG A 247 17.96 20.42 -21.36
N GLU A 248 17.28 19.80 -20.41
CA GLU A 248 16.48 20.51 -19.40
C GLU A 248 16.99 20.24 -17.97
N PHE A 249 16.66 19.12 -17.31
CA PHE A 249 17.01 18.91 -15.88
C PHE A 249 17.74 17.60 -15.58
N TYR A 250 18.76 17.63 -14.71
CA TYR A 250 19.44 16.44 -14.19
C TYR A 250 20.13 16.59 -12.83
N GLN A 251 20.28 15.47 -12.10
CA GLN A 251 21.08 15.47 -10.87
C GLN A 251 22.58 15.33 -11.21
N ASN A 252 23.00 14.15 -11.70
CA ASN A 252 24.39 13.86 -12.09
C ASN A 252 24.49 13.53 -13.59
N GLN A 253 25.53 14.03 -14.25
CA GLN A 253 25.93 13.57 -15.59
C GLN A 253 27.43 13.32 -15.65
N GLU A 254 27.79 12.12 -16.09
CA GLU A 254 29.16 11.68 -16.25
C GLU A 254 29.43 11.34 -17.73
N THR A 255 30.63 11.62 -18.21
CA THR A 255 31.08 11.20 -19.55
C THR A 255 32.57 10.92 -19.52
N SER A 256 32.92 9.64 -19.65
CA SER A 256 34.29 9.14 -19.67
C SER A 256 34.69 8.67 -21.07
N ALA A 257 35.97 8.81 -21.39
CA ALA A 257 36.56 8.25 -22.59
C ALA A 257 38.03 7.91 -22.33
N ASP A 258 38.46 6.70 -22.68
CA ASP A 258 39.78 6.20 -22.31
C ASP A 258 40.86 6.83 -23.22
N ASN A 259 40.81 6.57 -24.53
CA ASN A 259 41.69 7.21 -25.52
C ASN A 259 40.96 8.26 -26.38
N GLY A 260 39.63 8.27 -26.36
CA GLY A 260 38.82 9.22 -27.14
C GLY A 260 38.55 10.55 -26.42
N GLY A 261 38.17 11.58 -27.19
CA GLY A 261 37.83 12.89 -26.60
C GLY A 261 36.40 12.99 -26.08
N SER A 262 36.21 13.01 -24.76
CA SER A 262 34.93 13.28 -24.06
C SER A 262 34.41 14.71 -24.28
N ARG A 263 33.08 14.88 -24.42
CA ARG A 263 32.41 16.20 -24.32
C ARG A 263 31.01 16.12 -23.72
N GLY A 264 30.88 16.50 -22.45
CA GLY A 264 29.60 16.87 -21.83
C GLY A 264 29.04 18.20 -22.36
N ARG A 265 27.74 18.45 -22.14
CA ARG A 265 27.14 19.80 -22.26
C ARG A 265 25.78 19.85 -21.58
N GLY A 266 25.71 20.51 -20.43
CA GLY A 266 24.45 20.92 -19.79
C GLY A 266 23.73 22.04 -20.55
N ARG A 267 22.50 22.32 -20.11
CA ARG A 267 21.77 23.58 -20.32
C ARG A 267 20.86 23.81 -19.13
N GLU A 268 20.63 25.08 -18.82
CA GLU A 268 19.77 25.59 -17.75
C GLU A 268 19.99 25.07 -16.29
N PHE A 269 19.78 23.79 -15.90
CA PHE A 269 19.90 23.36 -14.48
C PHE A 269 20.50 21.96 -14.23
N HIS A 270 21.43 21.85 -13.27
CA HIS A 270 22.02 20.58 -12.80
C HIS A 270 22.71 20.63 -11.42
N GLN A 271 22.97 19.48 -10.77
CA GLN A 271 23.69 19.40 -9.48
C GLN A 271 25.18 19.02 -9.61
N ARG A 272 25.55 18.04 -10.46
CA ARG A 272 26.94 17.70 -10.80
C ARG A 272 27.10 17.36 -12.29
N GLN A 273 28.24 17.72 -12.86
CA GLN A 273 28.65 17.31 -14.21
C GLN A 273 30.15 17.03 -14.21
N GLU A 274 30.54 15.80 -14.55
CA GLU A 274 31.93 15.35 -14.57
C GLU A 274 32.28 14.81 -15.97
N THR A 275 33.46 15.16 -16.49
CA THR A 275 33.90 14.77 -17.84
C THR A 275 35.37 14.40 -17.83
N ASN A 276 35.65 13.10 -17.85
CA ASN A 276 37.00 12.56 -17.84
C ASN A 276 37.40 12.13 -19.25
N ALA A 277 38.67 12.38 -19.60
CA ALA A 277 39.30 11.89 -20.82
C ALA A 277 40.73 11.47 -20.45
N GLY A 278 41.20 10.32 -20.95
CA GLY A 278 42.58 9.88 -20.69
C GLY A 278 43.62 10.85 -21.25
N ALA A 279 44.76 10.92 -20.57
CA ALA A 279 45.82 11.88 -20.86
C ALA A 279 46.71 11.46 -22.05
N GLY A 280 46.14 11.43 -23.26
CA GLY A 280 46.90 11.32 -24.51
C GLY A 280 47.70 12.60 -24.79
N GLY A 281 49.03 12.49 -24.92
CA GLY A 281 49.94 13.62 -25.05
C GLY A 281 50.11 14.18 -26.48
N GLY A 282 50.52 15.45 -26.56
CA GLY A 282 50.84 16.18 -27.80
C GLY A 282 49.72 17.11 -28.30
N GLY A 283 50.00 18.26 -28.94
CA GLY A 283 51.31 18.90 -29.13
C GLY A 283 51.31 19.95 -30.27
N GLY A 284 51.35 21.24 -29.93
CA GLY A 284 51.76 22.35 -30.82
C GLY A 284 50.71 22.98 -31.78
N GLY A 285 50.68 24.32 -31.82
CA GLY A 285 50.16 25.17 -32.92
C GLY A 285 48.62 25.25 -33.11
N GLY A 286 48.04 26.33 -33.65
CA GLY A 286 48.61 27.66 -33.97
C GLY A 286 47.77 28.44 -35.00
N GLY A 287 47.12 29.54 -34.58
CA GLY A 287 46.34 30.47 -35.45
C GLY A 287 44.92 30.02 -35.82
N GLY A 288 43.98 30.90 -36.19
CA GLY A 288 44.02 32.38 -36.17
C GLY A 288 42.78 33.02 -36.85
N GLY A 289 42.31 34.18 -36.36
CA GLY A 289 41.19 34.97 -36.92
C GLY A 289 39.78 34.52 -36.47
N LEU A 290 38.78 35.39 -36.32
CA LEU A 290 38.70 36.84 -36.59
C LEU A 290 38.06 37.62 -35.40
N GLN A 291 38.39 38.90 -35.32
CA GLN A 291 37.83 39.91 -34.40
C GLN A 291 36.89 40.85 -35.20
N PRO A 292 36.16 41.82 -34.59
CA PRO A 292 36.80 43.12 -34.33
C PRO A 292 36.38 43.86 -33.03
N GLN A 293 37.29 44.74 -32.58
CA GLN A 293 37.11 45.89 -31.68
C GLN A 293 37.26 47.19 -32.54
N PRO A 294 37.55 48.44 -32.07
CA PRO A 294 37.76 49.00 -30.71
C PRO A 294 37.14 50.41 -30.44
N GLN A 295 37.36 50.93 -29.21
CA GLN A 295 37.56 52.34 -28.74
C GLN A 295 37.25 52.39 -27.21
N THR A 296 38.10 52.85 -26.27
CA THR A 296 38.54 54.23 -25.89
C THR A 296 37.38 55.19 -25.61
N CYS A 297 37.29 56.02 -24.56
CA CYS A 297 38.12 56.34 -23.37
C CYS A 297 37.16 56.93 -22.28
N TRP A 298 37.53 57.16 -21.00
CA TRP A 298 38.29 58.32 -20.47
C TRP A 298 38.66 58.10 -18.98
N SER A 299 39.48 58.99 -18.41
CA SER A 299 39.93 58.95 -17.00
C SER A 299 39.93 60.35 -16.37
N ARG A 300 39.81 60.46 -15.03
CA ARG A 300 40.55 61.45 -14.21
C ARG A 300 40.42 61.26 -12.68
N ARG A 301 41.55 61.49 -12.00
CA ARG A 301 41.75 62.09 -10.65
C ARG A 301 42.33 63.52 -10.88
N PRO A 302 42.68 64.40 -9.90
CA PRO A 302 42.98 64.16 -8.47
C PRO A 302 42.50 65.27 -7.48
N ASN A 303 43.04 65.22 -6.23
CA ASN A 303 43.13 66.29 -5.21
C ASN A 303 41.80 66.69 -4.49
N MET A 304 41.73 67.00 -3.18
CA MET A 304 42.74 67.36 -2.15
C MET A 304 42.51 66.69 -0.76
N SER A 305 43.43 66.95 0.19
CA SER A 305 43.32 66.80 1.67
C SER A 305 43.17 68.21 2.31
N PRO A 306 43.00 68.41 3.65
CA PRO A 306 42.91 67.47 4.80
C PRO A 306 41.49 67.53 5.46
N SER A 307 41.15 67.44 6.76
CA SER A 307 41.90 67.45 8.05
C SER A 307 41.06 66.93 9.24
N PHE A 308 41.74 66.37 10.27
CA PHE A 308 41.29 66.16 11.67
C PHE A 308 40.06 65.23 11.93
N THR A 309 39.91 64.52 13.07
CA THR A 309 40.66 64.53 14.35
C THR A 309 40.75 63.11 14.99
N ASN A 310 41.62 62.98 15.99
CA ASN A 310 41.80 61.89 16.98
C ASN A 310 40.48 61.35 17.60
N THR A 311 40.39 60.16 18.22
CA THR A 311 41.33 59.42 19.12
C THR A 311 41.39 57.91 18.81
N ASN A 312 42.55 57.23 18.90
CA ASN A 312 43.18 56.65 20.11
C ASN A 312 42.25 55.74 20.94
N SER A 313 42.65 54.53 21.39
CA SER A 313 43.99 53.91 21.47
C SER A 313 44.00 52.37 21.59
N SER A 314 45.06 51.72 21.06
CA SER A 314 45.92 50.62 21.60
C SER A 314 45.35 49.46 22.48
N SER A 315 45.95 48.25 22.57
CA SER A 315 47.24 47.71 22.08
C SER A 315 47.25 46.16 22.05
N THR A 316 48.29 45.60 21.42
CA THR A 316 48.61 44.16 21.26
C THR A 316 49.19 43.46 22.53
N PRO A 317 49.30 42.11 22.55
CA PRO A 317 49.69 41.31 23.72
C PRO A 317 51.19 40.92 23.77
N PRO A 318 51.62 40.15 24.79
CA PRO A 318 52.76 39.24 24.68
C PRO A 318 52.45 37.76 25.06
N LEU A 319 53.46 36.89 24.88
CA LEU A 319 53.45 35.42 25.00
C LEU A 319 54.21 34.94 26.30
N PRO A 320 54.99 33.83 26.33
CA PRO A 320 54.59 32.49 26.80
C PRO A 320 55.42 32.00 28.03
N ILE A 321 56.02 30.77 27.99
CA ILE A 321 56.93 30.07 28.97
C ILE A 321 56.14 29.25 30.04
N THR A 322 56.13 27.89 30.12
CA THR A 322 57.15 26.79 30.27
C THR A 322 57.88 26.76 31.64
N LYS A 323 58.19 25.64 32.33
CA LYS A 323 57.94 24.18 32.20
C LYS A 323 58.50 23.47 33.48
N HIS A 324 58.23 22.15 33.65
CA HIS A 324 58.96 21.19 34.54
C HIS A 324 58.79 21.37 36.08
N THR A 325 59.07 20.40 36.98
CA THR A 325 59.84 19.13 36.82
C THR A 325 59.30 17.94 37.65
N ASN A 326 59.52 16.73 37.10
CA ASN A 326 59.53 15.36 37.63
C ASN A 326 59.64 15.10 39.16
N LEU A 327 59.18 13.90 39.57
CA LEU A 327 60.06 12.82 40.06
C LEU A 327 59.43 11.41 39.89
N GLN A 328 60.23 10.44 39.40
CA GLN A 328 60.03 8.98 39.40
C GLN A 328 61.38 8.33 39.74
N PRO A 329 61.41 7.13 40.35
CA PRO A 329 61.62 5.86 39.60
C PRO A 329 60.49 4.86 39.87
N GLN A 330 60.04 3.97 38.96
CA GLN A 330 60.70 2.93 38.13
C GLN A 330 61.05 1.60 38.82
N VAL A 331 61.08 0.54 37.98
CA VAL A 331 61.41 -0.90 38.16
C VAL A 331 60.16 -1.80 38.18
N GLN A 332 59.90 -2.72 37.21
CA GLN A 332 60.63 -2.99 35.95
C GLN A 332 59.77 -3.43 34.72
N THR A 333 59.85 -4.69 34.25
CA THR A 333 59.79 -5.06 32.80
C THR A 333 59.38 -6.54 32.55
N HIS A 334 59.10 -7.09 31.35
CA HIS A 334 59.19 -6.63 29.93
C HIS A 334 58.05 -7.28 29.05
N PRO A 335 57.84 -6.85 27.77
CA PRO A 335 56.76 -7.31 26.87
C PRO A 335 57.23 -8.10 25.61
N LEU A 336 56.29 -8.48 24.72
CA LEU A 336 56.34 -8.56 23.22
C LEU A 336 55.21 -9.50 22.69
N PRO A 337 54.78 -9.46 21.40
CA PRO A 337 54.74 -8.36 20.42
C PRO A 337 53.30 -8.10 19.85
N ASP A 338 53.20 -7.29 18.79
CA ASP A 338 51.95 -6.72 18.22
C ASP A 338 51.53 -7.36 16.87
N ILE A 339 50.22 -7.44 16.58
CA ILE A 339 49.65 -7.67 15.22
C ILE A 339 48.40 -6.79 15.05
N GLY A 340 48.48 -5.85 14.11
CA GLY A 340 47.58 -4.69 14.03
C GLY A 340 46.11 -4.94 13.70
N VAL A 341 45.26 -4.09 14.28
CA VAL A 341 43.86 -3.89 13.89
C VAL A 341 43.77 -2.93 12.70
N LEU A 342 42.96 -3.27 11.70
CA LEU A 342 42.74 -2.42 10.52
C LEU A 342 41.85 -1.21 10.87
N ASN A 343 42.45 -0.02 10.94
CA ASN A 343 41.72 1.25 11.00
C ASN A 343 40.92 1.49 9.70
N VAL A 344 39.61 1.22 9.74
CA VAL A 344 38.67 1.66 8.70
C VAL A 344 38.56 3.19 8.78
N LYS A 345 38.88 3.88 7.68
CA LYS A 345 38.68 5.33 7.57
C LYS A 345 37.19 5.64 7.51
N GLU A 346 36.68 6.38 8.50
CA GLU A 346 35.40 7.07 8.36
C GLU A 346 35.48 8.06 7.18
N GLN A 347 34.42 8.13 6.36
CA GLN A 347 34.32 9.17 5.32
C GLN A 347 33.73 10.45 5.93
N PRO A 348 34.36 11.62 5.73
CA PRO A 348 33.83 12.87 6.25
C PRO A 348 32.72 13.43 5.34
N GLY A 349 31.55 13.71 5.91
CA GLY A 349 30.65 14.72 5.35
C GLY A 349 29.28 14.28 4.80
N GLU A 350 28.57 13.35 5.44
CA GLU A 350 27.10 13.42 5.35
C GLU A 350 26.58 14.61 6.18
N SER A 351 25.68 15.42 5.61
CA SER A 351 24.92 16.40 6.38
C SER A 351 23.97 15.66 7.34
N PRO A 352 23.79 16.14 8.59
CA PRO A 352 23.04 15.40 9.61
C PRO A 352 21.61 15.13 9.13
N ALA A 353 21.30 13.84 8.94
CA ALA A 353 20.03 13.40 8.38
C ALA A 353 18.83 13.93 9.19
N THR A 354 17.80 14.42 8.51
CA THR A 354 16.59 14.95 9.15
C THR A 354 15.87 13.84 9.92
N ARG A 355 15.83 13.98 11.25
CA ARG A 355 15.25 13.04 12.21
C ARG A 355 14.05 13.69 12.93
N PRO A 356 13.15 12.90 13.55
CA PRO A 356 12.15 13.40 14.48
C PRO A 356 12.78 14.21 15.62
N ILE A 357 12.01 15.10 16.25
CA ILE A 357 12.53 15.91 17.36
C ILE A 357 12.56 15.10 18.67
N HIS A 358 13.61 15.30 19.46
CA HIS A 358 13.69 14.79 20.82
C HIS A 358 12.61 15.41 21.72
N ARG A 359 12.19 14.67 22.74
CA ARG A 359 11.26 15.17 23.76
C ARG A 359 11.87 16.41 24.46
N PRO A 360 11.15 17.53 24.57
CA PRO A 360 11.67 18.77 25.15
C PRO A 360 11.77 18.73 26.69
N ASP A 361 11.09 17.77 27.33
CA ASP A 361 10.96 17.63 28.78
C ASP A 361 10.87 16.15 29.19
N LYS A 362 10.57 15.88 30.47
CA LYS A 362 10.36 14.52 31.00
C LYS A 362 8.87 14.14 31.02
N GLY A 363 8.11 14.61 30.04
CA GLY A 363 6.65 14.57 30.03
C GLY A 363 6.03 15.76 30.76
N GLY A 364 4.76 16.02 30.44
CA GLY A 364 3.98 17.12 30.99
C GLY A 364 3.63 16.94 32.47
N LYS A 365 3.35 18.06 33.13
CA LYS A 365 3.06 18.17 34.56
C LYS A 365 1.66 18.67 34.85
N ALA A 366 0.97 19.30 33.89
CA ALA A 366 -0.39 19.79 34.06
C ALA A 366 -1.40 18.63 34.20
N TYR A 367 -2.30 18.72 35.17
CA TYR A 367 -3.47 17.85 35.30
C TYR A 367 -4.49 18.47 36.25
N ILE A 368 -5.76 18.09 36.08
CA ILE A 368 -6.80 18.22 37.12
C ILE A 368 -6.98 16.92 37.92
N ARG A 369 -6.52 15.78 37.38
CA ARG A 369 -6.56 14.48 38.06
C ARG A 369 -5.46 13.57 37.53
N ARG A 370 -4.76 12.85 38.41
CA ARG A 370 -3.95 11.68 38.00
C ARG A 370 -4.82 10.42 37.99
N CYS A 371 -4.57 9.51 37.06
CA CYS A 371 -5.25 8.22 36.99
C CYS A 371 -4.21 7.09 36.86
N LYS A 372 -4.32 6.07 37.72
CA LYS A 372 -3.56 4.83 37.52
C LYS A 372 -4.22 4.04 36.40
N LEU A 373 -3.44 3.64 35.40
CA LEU A 373 -3.91 2.95 34.19
C LEU A 373 -3.16 1.63 34.02
N HIS A 374 -3.88 0.59 33.61
CA HIS A 374 -3.27 -0.53 32.91
C HIS A 374 -3.22 -0.17 31.42
N VAL A 375 -2.11 -0.50 30.77
CA VAL A 375 -1.95 -0.40 29.30
C VAL A 375 -1.72 -1.81 28.75
N ASN A 376 -2.27 -2.14 27.59
CA ASN A 376 -2.04 -3.43 26.91
C ASN A 376 -0.65 -3.52 26.25
N HIS A 377 0.36 -3.18 27.02
CA HIS A 377 1.79 -3.30 26.77
C HIS A 377 2.35 -4.23 27.86
N PHE A 378 3.07 -5.27 27.46
CA PHE A 378 3.64 -6.28 28.35
C PHE A 378 5.17 -6.19 28.25
N PRO A 379 5.90 -5.80 29.31
CA PRO A 379 7.34 -5.59 29.24
C PRO A 379 8.10 -6.84 28.79
N VAL A 380 9.09 -6.67 27.91
CA VAL A 380 9.91 -7.74 27.34
C VAL A 380 11.33 -7.60 27.87
N THR A 381 11.79 -8.58 28.62
CA THR A 381 13.18 -8.66 29.05
C THR A 381 14.00 -9.44 28.02
N TYR A 382 15.27 -9.10 27.87
CA TYR A 382 16.22 -9.80 27.02
C TYR A 382 17.63 -9.63 27.59
N LYS A 383 18.55 -10.54 27.23
CA LYS A 383 19.96 -10.51 27.66
C LYS A 383 20.81 -9.75 26.63
N PRO A 384 21.38 -8.57 26.93
CA PRO A 384 22.14 -7.78 25.96
C PRO A 384 23.38 -8.48 25.39
N GLU A 385 23.93 -9.45 26.13
CA GLU A 385 25.11 -10.25 25.76
C GLU A 385 24.79 -11.35 24.75
N ARG A 386 23.50 -11.58 24.44
CA ARG A 386 23.08 -12.55 23.43
C ARG A 386 23.16 -11.95 22.03
N THR A 387 23.45 -12.83 21.09
CA THR A 387 23.46 -12.55 19.66
C THR A 387 22.47 -13.49 18.99
N ILE A 388 21.54 -12.94 18.21
CA ILE A 388 20.61 -13.73 17.40
C ILE A 388 21.26 -13.98 16.03
N MET A 389 21.33 -15.23 15.61
CA MET A 389 21.94 -15.62 14.35
C MET A 389 20.88 -15.60 13.25
N HIS A 390 21.02 -14.74 12.23
CA HIS A 390 20.08 -14.62 11.11
C HIS A 390 20.63 -15.35 9.88
N TYR A 391 19.85 -16.30 9.37
CA TYR A 391 20.17 -17.12 8.20
C TYR A 391 19.13 -16.93 7.09
N ASP A 392 19.59 -17.05 5.84
CA ASP A 392 18.73 -17.21 4.65
C ASP A 392 18.40 -18.70 4.44
N VAL A 393 17.19 -18.97 3.96
CA VAL A 393 16.65 -20.30 3.68
C VAL A 393 16.17 -20.37 2.24
N ASP A 394 16.97 -21.03 1.40
CA ASP A 394 16.63 -21.32 0.01
C ASP A 394 16.03 -22.73 -0.10
N VAL A 395 14.80 -22.83 -0.62
CA VAL A 395 14.07 -24.09 -0.78
C VAL A 395 13.78 -24.33 -2.25
N LYS A 396 14.32 -25.42 -2.79
CA LYS A 396 14.20 -25.82 -4.20
C LYS A 396 13.58 -27.22 -4.29
N ALA A 397 12.64 -27.40 -5.21
CA ALA A 397 12.11 -28.74 -5.50
C ALA A 397 13.16 -29.55 -6.26
N THR A 398 13.49 -30.75 -5.77
CA THR A 398 14.45 -31.64 -6.42
C THR A 398 13.74 -32.31 -7.59
N LEU A 399 13.82 -31.71 -8.77
CA LEU A 399 13.10 -32.17 -9.96
C LEU A 399 13.54 -33.58 -10.36
N PRO A 400 12.61 -34.53 -10.54
CA PRO A 400 12.90 -35.73 -11.32
C PRO A 400 13.34 -35.31 -12.73
N LEU A 401 14.40 -35.96 -13.23
CA LEU A 401 15.17 -35.65 -14.47
C LEU A 401 14.39 -35.53 -15.80
N ARG A 402 13.06 -35.56 -15.79
CA ARG A 402 12.21 -35.71 -16.99
C ARG A 402 11.57 -34.43 -17.53
N ASN A 403 11.69 -33.27 -16.86
CA ASN A 403 11.17 -31.98 -17.33
C ASN A 403 11.96 -30.78 -16.76
N ALA A 404 13.20 -30.58 -17.19
CA ALA A 404 14.05 -29.47 -16.73
C ALA A 404 13.67 -28.08 -17.30
N SER A 405 12.76 -28.02 -18.29
CA SER A 405 12.37 -26.81 -19.02
C SER A 405 11.19 -26.02 -18.40
N SER A 406 10.80 -26.32 -17.17
CA SER A 406 9.76 -25.56 -16.45
C SER A 406 10.40 -24.44 -15.61
N PRO A 407 9.94 -23.18 -15.69
CA PRO A 407 10.38 -22.15 -14.75
C PRO A 407 10.03 -22.55 -13.30
N PRO A 408 10.85 -22.20 -12.30
CA PRO A 408 10.69 -22.66 -10.93
C PRO A 408 9.35 -22.21 -10.35
N LYS A 409 8.44 -23.17 -10.18
CA LYS A 409 7.12 -22.92 -9.56
C LYS A 409 7.35 -22.56 -8.09
N LYS A 410 6.97 -21.33 -7.72
CA LYS A 410 7.01 -20.86 -6.32
C LYS A 410 6.33 -21.89 -5.41
N ILE A 411 7.10 -22.45 -4.49
CA ILE A 411 6.67 -23.52 -3.59
C ILE A 411 5.48 -23.03 -2.77
N SER A 412 4.48 -23.90 -2.56
CA SER A 412 3.27 -23.48 -1.86
C SER A 412 3.53 -23.33 -0.37
N LYS A 413 2.81 -22.40 0.29
CA LYS A 413 2.87 -22.26 1.75
C LYS A 413 2.50 -23.53 2.51
N PHE A 414 1.80 -24.47 1.86
CA PHE A 414 1.48 -25.77 2.44
C PHE A 414 2.70 -26.71 2.41
N ASP A 415 3.43 -26.76 1.29
CA ASP A 415 4.67 -27.53 1.21
C ASP A 415 5.75 -26.96 2.15
N LEU A 416 5.89 -25.63 2.22
CA LEU A 416 6.81 -24.97 3.17
C LEU A 416 6.46 -25.27 4.65
N SER A 417 5.17 -25.45 4.97
CA SER A 417 4.75 -25.91 6.30
C SER A 417 5.19 -27.36 6.54
N LEU A 418 4.91 -28.27 5.60
CA LEU A 418 5.29 -29.68 5.77
C LEU A 418 6.81 -29.90 5.80
N ILE A 419 7.58 -29.12 5.05
CA ILE A 419 9.05 -29.11 5.10
C ILE A 419 9.53 -28.67 6.50
N ARG A 420 8.94 -27.59 7.05
CA ARG A 420 9.20 -27.10 8.41
C ARG A 420 8.82 -28.14 9.48
N ASP A 421 7.63 -28.72 9.38
CA ASP A 421 7.12 -29.70 10.35
C ASP A 421 8.02 -30.97 10.37
N LYS A 422 8.43 -31.45 9.18
CA LYS A 422 9.37 -32.55 9.05
C LYS A 422 10.76 -32.20 9.58
N LEU A 423 11.27 -31.00 9.29
CA LEU A 423 12.57 -30.53 9.80
C LEU A 423 12.63 -30.43 11.33
N LEU A 424 11.56 -29.92 11.97
CA LEU A 424 11.46 -29.87 13.43
C LEU A 424 11.37 -31.27 14.06
N THR A 425 10.97 -32.28 13.28
CA THR A 425 10.94 -33.69 13.70
C THR A 425 12.31 -34.37 13.52
N GLU A 426 12.98 -34.14 12.39
CA GLU A 426 14.27 -34.78 12.05
C GLU A 426 15.48 -34.09 12.70
N ARG A 427 15.38 -32.81 13.05
CA ARG A 427 16.48 -32.01 13.62
C ARG A 427 16.01 -31.18 14.83
N PRO A 428 16.07 -31.74 16.06
CA PRO A 428 15.66 -31.04 17.29
C PRO A 428 16.40 -29.72 17.56
N THR A 429 17.61 -29.53 17.01
CA THR A 429 18.33 -28.24 17.06
C THR A 429 17.53 -27.09 16.44
N LEU A 430 16.67 -27.37 15.45
CA LEU A 430 15.79 -26.36 14.84
C LEU A 430 14.62 -25.95 15.73
N LEU A 431 14.38 -26.62 16.87
CA LEU A 431 13.36 -26.18 17.84
C LEU A 431 13.69 -24.78 18.40
N MET A 432 14.98 -24.44 18.52
CA MET A 432 15.52 -23.16 19.00
C MET A 432 15.52 -22.04 17.93
N THR A 433 14.69 -22.17 16.89
CA THR A 433 14.62 -21.21 15.77
C THR A 433 13.26 -20.54 15.66
N ALA A 434 13.22 -19.39 14.98
CA ALA A 434 12.00 -18.70 14.56
C ALA A 434 12.05 -18.43 13.05
N TYR A 435 11.01 -18.80 12.30
CA TYR A 435 11.02 -18.84 10.83
C TYR A 435 9.79 -18.15 10.23
N ASP A 436 10.02 -17.21 9.29
CA ASP A 436 8.98 -16.39 8.65
C ASP A 436 8.06 -17.15 7.66
N GLY A 437 8.39 -18.41 7.34
CA GLY A 437 7.68 -19.20 6.32
C GLY A 437 7.92 -18.68 4.88
N GLY A 438 9.06 -18.02 4.67
CA GLY A 438 9.53 -17.44 3.42
C GLY A 438 10.99 -17.78 3.18
N THR A 439 11.91 -16.94 3.68
CA THR A 439 13.37 -17.12 3.52
C THR A 439 14.19 -16.77 4.77
N ASN A 440 13.60 -16.22 5.84
CA ASN A 440 14.36 -15.74 7.00
C ASN A 440 14.14 -16.65 8.21
N ILE A 441 15.20 -17.33 8.63
CA ILE A 441 15.23 -18.07 9.90
C ILE A 441 16.23 -17.43 10.87
N TYR A 442 15.83 -17.34 12.13
CA TYR A 442 16.61 -16.75 13.20
C TYR A 442 16.84 -17.85 14.24
N SER A 443 18.05 -17.93 14.79
CA SER A 443 18.46 -18.98 15.73
C SER A 443 19.11 -18.38 16.98
N ALA A 444 18.88 -19.03 18.12
CA ALA A 444 19.49 -18.67 19.41
C ALA A 444 20.94 -19.18 19.59
N GLY A 445 21.43 -19.97 18.64
CA GLY A 445 22.80 -20.49 18.56
C GLY A 445 23.20 -20.79 17.12
N GLU A 446 24.46 -21.13 16.88
CA GLU A 446 24.95 -21.36 15.52
C GLU A 446 24.40 -22.68 14.94
N LEU A 447 23.75 -22.58 13.78
CA LEU A 447 23.37 -23.70 12.93
C LEU A 447 24.49 -23.95 11.90
N PRO A 448 24.77 -25.22 11.51
CA PRO A 448 25.72 -25.52 10.46
C PRO A 448 25.17 -25.08 9.08
N GLU A 449 26.03 -24.53 8.23
CA GLU A 449 25.67 -24.16 6.85
C GLU A 449 25.58 -25.41 5.96
N GLU A 450 24.42 -26.04 5.97
CA GLU A 450 24.16 -27.27 5.24
C GLU A 450 23.09 -27.11 4.16
N THR A 451 23.28 -27.87 3.09
CA THR A 451 22.24 -28.24 2.13
C THR A 451 21.78 -29.67 2.40
N PHE A 452 20.48 -29.89 2.60
CA PHE A 452 19.90 -31.19 2.93
C PHE A 452 18.57 -31.42 2.19
N THR A 453 18.20 -32.69 2.02
CA THR A 453 17.02 -33.09 1.23
C THR A 453 15.88 -33.56 2.13
N VAL A 454 14.75 -32.85 2.07
CA VAL A 454 13.54 -33.13 2.87
C VAL A 454 12.45 -33.73 1.97
N GLU A 455 12.11 -35.00 2.18
CA GLU A 455 11.05 -35.67 1.40
C GLU A 455 9.67 -35.50 2.01
N VAL A 456 8.71 -34.97 1.23
CA VAL A 456 7.36 -34.63 1.71
C VAL A 456 6.28 -35.28 0.84
N SER A 457 5.43 -36.12 1.45
CA SER A 457 4.19 -36.62 0.85
C SER A 457 2.99 -35.74 1.22
N ARG A 458 1.93 -35.77 0.40
CA ARG A 458 0.69 -34.95 0.59
C ARG A 458 -0.55 -35.77 0.96
N GLY A 459 -0.44 -37.09 0.90
CA GLY A 459 -1.46 -38.10 1.15
C GLY A 459 -0.89 -39.48 0.77
N GLU A 460 -1.63 -40.54 1.03
CA GLU A 460 -1.16 -41.92 0.85
C GLU A 460 -0.89 -42.24 -0.64
N ASP A 461 -1.75 -41.77 -1.55
CA ASP A 461 -1.59 -42.00 -3.01
C ASP A 461 -0.54 -41.08 -3.68
N GLU A 462 -0.04 -40.05 -3.00
CA GLU A 462 0.80 -39.01 -3.61
C GLU A 462 2.29 -39.23 -3.32
N ARG A 463 3.02 -39.64 -4.36
CA ARG A 463 4.50 -39.79 -4.36
C ARG A 463 5.15 -38.62 -3.62
N ALA A 464 6.06 -38.95 -2.71
CA ALA A 464 6.86 -37.97 -2.00
C ALA A 464 7.60 -37.05 -3.00
N VAL A 465 7.62 -35.76 -2.67
CA VAL A 465 8.39 -34.75 -3.39
C VAL A 465 9.58 -34.38 -2.51
N SER A 466 10.78 -34.67 -2.99
CA SER A 466 12.04 -34.33 -2.34
C SER A 466 12.35 -32.85 -2.57
N TYR A 467 12.61 -32.09 -1.50
CA TYR A 467 13.00 -30.68 -1.57
C TYR A 467 14.41 -30.49 -1.04
N THR A 468 15.26 -29.84 -1.82
CA THR A 468 16.58 -29.38 -1.38
C THR A 468 16.39 -28.09 -0.58
N VAL A 469 16.78 -28.09 0.68
CA VAL A 469 16.77 -26.91 1.57
C VAL A 469 18.22 -26.54 1.86
N THR A 470 18.56 -25.26 1.76
CA THR A 470 19.90 -24.74 2.07
C THR A 470 19.77 -23.63 3.11
N ILE A 471 20.58 -23.69 4.17
CA ILE A 471 20.66 -22.68 5.22
C ILE A 471 22.03 -22.01 5.18
N LYS A 472 22.09 -20.67 5.15
CA LYS A 472 23.35 -19.89 5.11
C LYS A 472 23.30 -18.70 6.04
N LEU A 473 24.40 -18.38 6.73
CA LEU A 473 24.44 -17.24 7.64
C LEU A 473 24.44 -15.92 6.86
N VAL A 474 23.64 -14.96 7.33
CA VAL A 474 23.53 -13.62 6.74
C VAL A 474 24.05 -12.56 7.70
N ASN A 475 23.67 -12.62 8.99
CA ASN A 475 24.04 -11.60 9.96
C ASN A 475 24.10 -12.15 11.41
N LYS A 476 24.89 -11.49 12.27
CA LYS A 476 24.97 -11.74 13.71
C LYS A 476 24.38 -10.53 14.47
N LEU A 477 23.19 -10.69 15.00
CA LEU A 477 22.36 -9.63 15.60
C LEU A 477 22.62 -9.49 17.10
N GLU A 478 23.66 -8.73 17.46
CA GLU A 478 24.08 -8.46 18.85
C GLU A 478 23.04 -7.61 19.59
N LEU A 479 22.34 -8.18 20.58
CA LEU A 479 21.20 -7.53 21.24
C LEU A 479 21.59 -6.26 22.02
N ARG A 480 22.86 -6.11 22.41
CA ARG A 480 23.40 -4.89 23.02
C ARG A 480 23.07 -3.62 22.21
N LYS A 481 23.11 -3.68 20.88
CA LYS A 481 22.80 -2.53 19.99
C LYS A 481 21.36 -2.02 20.15
N LEU A 482 20.44 -2.85 20.64
CA LEU A 482 19.09 -2.45 21.01
C LEU A 482 19.04 -1.76 22.38
N GLY A 483 19.91 -2.15 23.32
CA GLY A 483 20.13 -1.44 24.58
C GLY A 483 20.71 -0.05 24.32
N ASP A 484 21.81 0.03 23.59
CA ASP A 484 22.48 1.29 23.21
C ASP A 484 21.50 2.26 22.49
N TYR A 485 20.54 1.74 21.71
CA TYR A 485 19.46 2.52 21.11
C TYR A 485 18.39 2.98 22.11
N ILE A 486 17.87 2.08 22.96
CA ILE A 486 16.82 2.38 23.95
C ILE A 486 17.31 3.42 24.97
N GLU A 487 18.59 3.35 25.38
CA GLU A 487 19.23 4.31 26.28
C GLU A 487 19.56 5.66 25.61
N GLY A 488 19.38 5.76 24.28
CA GLY A 488 19.64 6.99 23.52
C GLY A 488 21.10 7.25 23.19
N GLY A 489 22.00 6.29 23.44
CA GLY A 489 23.41 6.35 23.01
C GLY A 489 23.59 6.19 21.49
N VAL A 490 22.65 5.52 20.83
CA VAL A 490 22.62 5.33 19.36
C VAL A 490 21.27 5.79 18.79
N TYR A 491 21.31 6.67 17.79
CA TYR A 491 20.09 7.23 17.15
C TYR A 491 19.55 6.42 15.96
N SER A 492 20.30 5.44 15.46
CA SER A 492 19.88 4.58 14.34
C SER A 492 19.08 3.38 14.85
N ILE A 493 17.80 3.31 14.51
CA ILE A 493 16.92 2.20 14.92
C ILE A 493 17.47 0.85 14.41
N PRO A 494 17.77 -0.14 15.28
CA PRO A 494 18.25 -1.46 14.87
C PRO A 494 17.08 -2.32 14.35
N ARG A 495 16.65 -2.02 13.11
CA ARG A 495 15.44 -2.58 12.48
C ARG A 495 15.52 -4.08 12.24
N ASP A 496 16.71 -4.59 11.94
CA ASP A 496 17.03 -6.01 11.77
C ASP A 496 16.89 -6.78 13.08
N ILE A 497 17.44 -6.26 14.19
CA ILE A 497 17.28 -6.83 15.53
C ILE A 497 15.80 -6.85 15.93
N LEU A 498 15.10 -5.73 15.77
CA LEU A 498 13.67 -5.63 16.10
C LEU A 498 12.81 -6.56 15.24
N GLN A 499 13.14 -6.74 13.95
CA GLN A 499 12.44 -7.68 13.07
C GLN A 499 12.68 -9.14 13.49
N GLY A 500 13.90 -9.50 13.88
CA GLY A 500 14.20 -10.83 14.42
C GLY A 500 13.44 -11.12 15.71
N MET A 501 13.48 -10.20 16.68
CA MET A 501 12.77 -10.35 17.96
C MET A 501 11.24 -10.37 17.80
N ASP A 502 10.69 -9.54 16.90
CA ASP A 502 9.26 -9.54 16.56
C ASP A 502 8.80 -10.86 15.93
N LEU A 503 9.68 -11.55 15.17
CA LEU A 503 9.41 -12.90 14.66
C LEU A 503 9.53 -13.97 15.76
N VAL A 504 10.53 -13.90 16.64
CA VAL A 504 10.69 -14.83 17.78
C VAL A 504 9.44 -14.82 18.67
N VAL A 505 8.90 -13.65 19.00
CA VAL A 505 7.67 -13.52 19.79
C VAL A 505 6.44 -14.05 19.04
N LYS A 506 6.45 -14.07 17.70
CA LYS A 506 5.38 -14.63 16.86
C LYS A 506 5.44 -16.14 16.70
N GLU A 507 6.56 -16.77 17.00
CA GLU A 507 6.81 -18.17 16.63
C GLU A 507 5.89 -19.15 17.38
N ASN A 508 5.67 -19.00 18.70
CA ASN A 508 4.73 -19.87 19.42
C ASN A 508 3.26 -19.70 18.92
N PRO A 509 2.70 -18.48 18.82
CA PRO A 509 1.41 -18.27 18.17
C PRO A 509 1.33 -18.83 16.75
N THR A 510 2.39 -18.71 15.94
CA THR A 510 2.43 -19.23 14.57
C THR A 510 2.44 -20.75 14.51
N ARG A 511 3.13 -21.42 15.44
CA ARG A 511 3.13 -22.90 15.57
C ARG A 511 1.80 -23.46 16.10
N ARG A 512 1.06 -22.71 16.93
CA ARG A 512 -0.09 -23.24 17.70
C ARG A 512 -1.47 -22.65 17.33
N THR A 513 -1.54 -21.70 16.41
CA THR A 513 -2.81 -21.03 16.02
C THR A 513 -2.91 -20.81 14.52
N VAL A 514 -4.09 -20.43 14.04
CA VAL A 514 -4.31 -20.01 12.66
C VAL A 514 -3.84 -18.56 12.49
N ALA A 515 -2.66 -18.39 11.92
CA ALA A 515 -2.08 -17.09 11.59
C ALA A 515 -2.72 -16.47 10.32
N LEU A 516 -3.39 -15.34 10.47
CA LEU A 516 -4.00 -14.53 9.41
C LEU A 516 -3.33 -13.15 9.34
N GLY A 517 -2.21 -13.07 8.62
CA GLY A 517 -1.43 -11.84 8.47
C GLY A 517 -0.65 -11.50 9.73
N ARG A 518 -1.21 -10.65 10.60
CA ARG A 518 -0.66 -10.34 11.93
C ARG A 518 -1.57 -10.79 13.09
N CYS A 519 -2.72 -11.38 12.78
CA CYS A 519 -3.68 -11.85 13.77
C CYS A 519 -3.57 -13.38 13.95
N PHE A 520 -3.78 -13.86 15.16
CA PHE A 520 -3.66 -15.26 15.58
C PHE A 520 -4.99 -15.74 16.18
N PHE A 521 -5.52 -16.85 15.69
CA PHE A 521 -6.83 -17.39 16.10
C PHE A 521 -6.70 -18.85 16.56
N PRO A 522 -7.07 -19.18 17.81
CA PRO A 522 -7.01 -20.56 18.30
C PRO A 522 -7.99 -21.45 17.53
N THR A 523 -7.64 -22.73 17.37
CA THR A 523 -8.46 -23.75 16.69
C THR A 523 -9.35 -24.56 17.64
N ASN A 524 -9.09 -24.50 18.95
CA ASN A 524 -9.92 -25.11 19.99
C ASN A 524 -10.46 -24.01 20.93
N PRO A 525 -11.69 -24.17 21.48
CA PRO A 525 -12.44 -23.12 22.16
C PRO A 525 -11.93 -22.82 23.58
N THR A 526 -10.74 -22.22 23.67
CA THR A 526 -10.26 -21.48 24.86
C THR A 526 -10.79 -20.04 24.92
N MET A 527 -11.53 -19.62 23.89
CA MET A 527 -12.03 -18.26 23.68
C MET A 527 -13.53 -18.26 23.42
N LYS A 528 -14.17 -17.10 23.62
CA LYS A 528 -15.56 -16.87 23.22
C LYS A 528 -15.69 -17.05 21.71
N GLU A 529 -16.37 -18.10 21.29
CA GLU A 529 -16.93 -18.23 19.94
C GLU A 529 -18.39 -17.75 19.93
N MET A 530 -18.87 -17.28 18.78
CA MET A 530 -20.27 -16.87 18.61
C MET A 530 -20.80 -17.32 17.26
N ASP A 531 -21.88 -18.11 17.26
CA ASP A 531 -22.56 -18.50 16.02
C ASP A 531 -23.21 -17.26 15.37
N LEU A 532 -22.76 -16.91 14.16
CA LEU A 532 -23.29 -15.80 13.35
C LEU A 532 -24.51 -16.20 12.52
N THR A 533 -24.95 -17.46 12.62
CA THR A 533 -25.96 -18.19 11.84
C THR A 533 -25.53 -18.56 10.42
N GLY A 534 -26.08 -19.68 9.96
CA GLY A 534 -25.81 -20.25 8.64
C GLY A 534 -24.36 -20.67 8.45
N GLY A 535 -23.88 -21.66 9.21
CA GLY A 535 -22.56 -22.26 9.00
C GLY A 535 -21.36 -21.34 9.26
N ILE A 536 -21.54 -20.13 9.81
CA ILE A 536 -20.47 -19.16 10.10
C ILE A 536 -20.39 -18.90 11.60
N VAL A 537 -19.17 -18.94 12.15
CA VAL A 537 -18.85 -18.56 13.53
C VAL A 537 -17.90 -17.37 13.57
N ALA A 538 -18.03 -16.52 14.59
CA ALA A 538 -17.04 -15.51 14.93
C ALA A 538 -16.09 -16.07 16.00
N ILE A 539 -14.78 -16.05 15.72
CA ILE A 539 -13.74 -16.55 16.62
C ILE A 539 -12.94 -15.36 17.15
N GLY A 540 -12.78 -15.31 18.48
CA GLY A 540 -11.88 -14.37 19.16
C GLY A 540 -10.42 -14.80 19.06
N GLY A 541 -9.54 -13.87 18.71
CA GLY A 541 -8.10 -14.05 18.61
C GLY A 541 -7.35 -12.76 18.96
N PHE A 542 -6.04 -12.72 18.76
CA PHE A 542 -5.19 -11.58 19.12
C PHE A 542 -4.33 -11.07 17.98
N HIS A 543 -3.82 -9.84 18.13
CA HIS A 543 -2.79 -9.24 17.30
C HIS A 543 -1.78 -8.53 18.21
N HIS A 544 -0.52 -8.93 18.14
CA HIS A 544 0.58 -8.28 18.85
C HIS A 544 1.59 -7.58 17.93
N SER A 545 2.30 -6.60 18.49
CA SER A 545 3.48 -5.97 17.88
C SER A 545 4.52 -5.65 18.95
N LEU A 546 5.78 -5.91 18.65
CA LEU A 546 6.91 -5.49 19.49
C LEU A 546 7.15 -3.97 19.31
N LYS A 547 7.46 -3.26 20.40
CA LYS A 547 7.70 -1.81 20.44
C LYS A 547 8.89 -1.47 21.34
N THR A 548 9.75 -0.58 20.87
CA THR A 548 10.69 0.16 21.73
C THR A 548 9.93 1.26 22.48
N THR A 549 10.09 1.31 23.80
CA THR A 549 9.39 2.28 24.67
C THR A 549 10.34 2.81 25.76
N SER A 550 10.00 3.92 26.42
CA SER A 550 10.83 4.53 27.46
C SER A 550 11.05 3.65 28.71
N GLN A 551 10.22 2.64 28.93
CA GLN A 551 10.45 1.57 29.93
C GLN A 551 11.30 0.38 29.40
N GLY A 552 11.82 0.47 28.17
CA GLY A 552 12.50 -0.63 27.48
C GLY A 552 11.64 -1.27 26.39
N LEU A 553 11.88 -2.56 26.11
CA LEU A 553 11.17 -3.30 25.07
C LEU A 553 9.79 -3.75 25.58
N SER A 554 8.76 -3.65 24.74
CA SER A 554 7.35 -3.90 25.13
C SER A 554 6.57 -4.62 24.05
N LEU A 555 5.75 -5.60 24.42
CA LEU A 555 4.82 -6.30 23.54
C LEU A 555 3.42 -5.69 23.66
N CYS A 556 2.94 -5.01 22.62
CA CYS A 556 1.57 -4.47 22.61
C CYS A 556 0.59 -5.50 22.04
N LEU A 557 -0.34 -6.01 22.87
CA LEU A 557 -1.28 -7.10 22.54
C LEU A 557 -2.74 -6.58 22.53
N ASP A 558 -3.49 -6.77 21.44
CA ASP A 558 -4.89 -6.30 21.32
C ASP A 558 -5.82 -7.40 20.78
N TYR A 559 -7.10 -7.31 21.16
CA TYR A 559 -8.15 -8.28 20.88
C TYR A 559 -8.74 -8.10 19.47
N SER A 560 -8.87 -9.19 18.73
CA SER A 560 -9.36 -9.26 17.35
C SER A 560 -10.50 -10.28 17.22
N VAL A 561 -11.46 -10.03 16.33
CA VAL A 561 -12.54 -10.97 16.00
C VAL A 561 -12.64 -11.07 14.48
N LEU A 562 -12.77 -12.28 13.95
CA LEU A 562 -13.06 -12.52 12.52
C LEU A 562 -14.12 -13.62 12.35
N PRO A 563 -14.89 -13.60 11.24
CA PRO A 563 -15.78 -14.68 10.87
C PRO A 563 -15.03 -15.80 10.12
N PHE A 564 -15.42 -17.04 10.40
CA PHE A 564 -14.89 -18.29 9.83
C PHE A 564 -16.06 -19.23 9.52
N PRO A 565 -16.01 -20.07 8.46
CA PRO A 565 -16.99 -21.14 8.31
C PRO A 565 -16.73 -22.25 9.33
N LYS A 566 -17.81 -22.89 9.78
CA LYS A 566 -17.76 -24.15 10.54
C LYS A 566 -17.09 -25.24 9.69
N LYS A 567 -16.43 -26.18 10.36
CA LYS A 567 -15.93 -27.42 9.76
C LYS A 567 -17.10 -28.39 9.57
N MET A 568 -17.67 -28.40 8.37
CA MET A 568 -18.86 -29.19 8.01
C MET A 568 -18.85 -29.56 6.52
N GLU A 569 -19.71 -30.48 6.10
CA GLU A 569 -19.88 -30.82 4.70
C GLU A 569 -20.39 -29.64 3.86
N VAL A 570 -20.00 -29.57 2.59
CA VAL A 570 -20.41 -28.48 1.69
C VAL A 570 -21.93 -28.44 1.51
N LEU A 571 -22.61 -29.60 1.48
CA LEU A 571 -24.06 -29.64 1.33
C LEU A 571 -24.80 -29.13 2.58
N ASP A 572 -24.35 -29.50 3.77
CA ASP A 572 -24.93 -28.98 5.02
C ASP A 572 -24.65 -27.50 5.22
N PHE A 573 -23.46 -27.02 4.85
CA PHE A 573 -23.17 -25.59 4.81
C PHE A 573 -24.14 -24.84 3.89
N LEU A 574 -24.47 -25.39 2.71
CA LEU A 574 -25.45 -24.79 1.81
C LEU A 574 -26.88 -24.85 2.36
N ARG A 575 -27.26 -25.94 3.03
CA ARG A 575 -28.55 -26.08 3.74
C ARG A 575 -28.68 -25.05 4.88
N GLU A 576 -27.61 -24.80 5.63
CA GLU A 576 -27.54 -23.76 6.68
C GLU A 576 -27.49 -22.33 6.10
N ARG A 577 -26.82 -22.08 4.96
CA ARG A 577 -26.69 -20.74 4.34
C ARG A 577 -27.90 -20.29 3.54
N ILE A 578 -28.61 -21.20 2.88
CA ILE A 578 -29.60 -20.89 1.84
C ILE A 578 -30.98 -21.38 2.28
N ASN A 579 -31.79 -20.47 2.83
CA ASN A 579 -33.16 -20.74 3.25
C ASN A 579 -33.95 -21.42 2.12
N HIS A 580 -34.57 -22.56 2.43
CA HIS A 580 -35.38 -23.37 1.52
C HIS A 580 -34.63 -23.87 0.26
N LEU A 581 -33.31 -24.11 0.36
CA LEU A 581 -32.54 -24.77 -0.69
C LEU A 581 -33.14 -26.15 -1.02
N ASN A 582 -33.71 -26.28 -2.22
CA ASN A 582 -34.09 -27.57 -2.79
C ASN A 582 -33.07 -27.95 -3.89
N LEU A 583 -32.42 -29.12 -3.72
CA LEU A 583 -31.41 -29.65 -4.64
C LEU A 583 -32.02 -30.11 -5.99
N ASP A 584 -33.28 -30.53 -6.03
CA ASP A 584 -34.00 -30.87 -7.28
C ASP A 584 -34.17 -29.64 -8.18
N GLN A 585 -34.17 -28.45 -7.57
CA GLN A 585 -34.35 -27.15 -8.24
C GLN A 585 -33.05 -26.33 -8.24
N PHE A 586 -31.89 -26.99 -8.13
CA PHE A 586 -30.57 -26.37 -7.95
C PHE A 586 -30.29 -25.17 -8.86
N GLU A 587 -30.69 -25.22 -10.14
CA GLU A 587 -30.39 -24.15 -11.10
C GLU A 587 -31.02 -22.79 -10.73
N LYS A 588 -32.12 -22.78 -9.96
CA LYS A 588 -32.67 -21.55 -9.37
C LYS A 588 -31.72 -20.91 -8.35
N PHE A 589 -30.98 -21.74 -7.62
CA PHE A 589 -30.07 -21.35 -6.54
C PHE A 589 -28.60 -21.24 -7.00
N ARG A 590 -28.23 -21.77 -8.18
CA ARG A 590 -26.85 -21.86 -8.69
C ARG A 590 -25.99 -20.63 -8.43
N LYS A 591 -26.49 -19.43 -8.77
CA LYS A 591 -25.76 -18.16 -8.62
C LYS A 591 -25.52 -17.77 -7.16
N VAL A 592 -26.40 -18.19 -6.25
CA VAL A 592 -26.23 -18.03 -4.80
C VAL A 592 -25.19 -19.03 -4.29
N VAL A 593 -25.27 -20.29 -4.72
CA VAL A 593 -24.29 -21.33 -4.37
C VAL A 593 -22.88 -20.96 -4.84
N GLU A 594 -22.71 -20.49 -6.08
CA GLU A 594 -21.43 -19.97 -6.58
C GLU A 594 -20.93 -18.77 -5.75
N LYS A 595 -21.81 -17.83 -5.37
CA LYS A 595 -21.43 -16.68 -4.51
C LYS A 595 -20.93 -17.11 -3.12
N GLU A 596 -21.55 -18.11 -2.51
CA GLU A 596 -21.20 -18.55 -1.15
C GLU A 596 -19.98 -19.49 -1.10
N LEU A 597 -19.72 -20.26 -2.18
CA LEU A 597 -18.62 -21.24 -2.21
C LEU A 597 -17.34 -20.75 -2.90
N VAL A 598 -17.40 -19.89 -3.92
CA VAL A 598 -16.21 -19.58 -4.75
C VAL A 598 -15.14 -18.85 -3.94
N GLY A 599 -13.94 -19.42 -3.89
CA GLY A 599 -12.82 -18.93 -3.10
C GLY A 599 -12.69 -19.58 -1.71
N LEU A 600 -13.70 -20.29 -1.22
CA LEU A 600 -13.55 -21.15 -0.03
C LEU A 600 -12.64 -22.35 -0.33
N LYS A 601 -12.14 -22.96 0.73
CA LYS A 601 -11.29 -24.14 0.72
C LYS A 601 -11.98 -25.35 1.31
N VAL A 602 -11.75 -26.51 0.69
CA VAL A 602 -12.27 -27.81 1.10
C VAL A 602 -11.16 -28.86 1.18
N ASN A 603 -11.31 -29.79 2.10
CA ASN A 603 -10.68 -31.10 2.05
C ASN A 603 -11.63 -32.07 1.33
N VAL A 604 -11.11 -33.17 0.78
CA VAL A 604 -11.92 -34.25 0.20
C VAL A 604 -12.00 -35.44 1.16
N THR A 605 -13.11 -36.18 1.13
CA THR A 605 -13.37 -37.31 2.06
C THR A 605 -13.01 -38.68 1.48
N HIS A 606 -13.02 -38.85 0.15
CA HIS A 606 -12.79 -40.14 -0.52
C HIS A 606 -11.36 -40.70 -0.43
N ARG A 607 -10.41 -39.98 0.18
CA ARG A 607 -9.02 -40.42 0.38
C ARG A 607 -8.34 -39.66 1.52
N LEU A 608 -7.37 -40.29 2.19
CA LEU A 608 -6.61 -39.66 3.28
C LEU A 608 -5.54 -38.70 2.72
N THR A 609 -5.90 -37.41 2.65
CA THR A 609 -4.99 -36.34 2.22
C THR A 609 -5.08 -35.11 3.13
N LYS A 610 -3.94 -34.44 3.35
CA LYS A 610 -3.87 -33.13 4.00
C LYS A 610 -4.04 -31.97 2.99
N GLN A 611 -4.20 -32.26 1.69
CA GLN A 611 -4.27 -31.25 0.63
C GLN A 611 -5.58 -30.43 0.68
N LYS A 612 -5.43 -29.11 0.75
CA LYS A 612 -6.54 -28.14 0.81
C LYS A 612 -6.81 -27.55 -0.57
N TYR A 613 -7.93 -27.91 -1.20
CA TYR A 613 -8.34 -27.38 -2.51
C TYR A 613 -9.08 -26.05 -2.37
N THR A 614 -8.99 -25.16 -3.36
CA THR A 614 -9.75 -23.89 -3.39
C THR A 614 -10.80 -23.95 -4.49
N ILE A 615 -12.06 -23.66 -4.17
CA ILE A 615 -13.18 -23.69 -5.12
C ILE A 615 -13.02 -22.56 -6.15
N ALA A 616 -13.15 -22.90 -7.43
CA ALA A 616 -13.08 -22.00 -8.57
C ALA A 616 -14.47 -21.62 -9.11
N GLY A 617 -15.43 -22.54 -9.06
CA GLY A 617 -16.78 -22.44 -9.62
C GLY A 617 -17.48 -23.80 -9.58
N LEU A 618 -18.63 -23.91 -10.25
CA LEU A 618 -19.37 -25.17 -10.40
C LEU A 618 -19.32 -25.67 -11.86
N THR A 619 -19.48 -26.98 -12.08
CA THR A 619 -19.63 -27.53 -13.44
C THR A 619 -20.90 -27.03 -14.12
N ARG A 620 -20.91 -27.00 -15.46
CA ARG A 620 -22.12 -26.68 -16.25
C ARG A 620 -23.08 -27.86 -16.29
N GLU A 621 -22.53 -29.05 -16.50
CA GLU A 621 -23.22 -30.34 -16.47
C GLU A 621 -23.48 -30.82 -15.04
N LYS A 622 -24.49 -31.70 -14.88
CA LYS A 622 -24.79 -32.40 -13.63
C LYS A 622 -23.78 -33.52 -13.37
N THR A 623 -23.65 -33.95 -12.12
CA THR A 623 -22.70 -35.00 -11.70
C THR A 623 -22.90 -36.33 -12.45
N ARG A 624 -24.14 -36.67 -12.84
CA ARG A 624 -24.47 -37.82 -13.71
C ARG A 624 -23.84 -37.75 -15.13
N ASP A 625 -23.72 -36.57 -15.70
CA ASP A 625 -23.39 -36.38 -17.13
C ASP A 625 -21.89 -36.12 -17.35
N ILE A 626 -21.15 -35.76 -16.29
CA ILE A 626 -19.72 -35.47 -16.36
C ILE A 626 -18.94 -36.73 -16.74
N THR A 627 -18.23 -36.65 -17.87
CA THR A 627 -17.22 -37.63 -18.30
C THR A 627 -15.85 -36.97 -18.39
N PHE A 628 -14.81 -37.73 -18.09
CA PHE A 628 -13.42 -37.28 -18.19
C PHE A 628 -12.53 -38.36 -18.83
N PRO A 629 -11.39 -37.98 -19.45
CA PRO A 629 -10.43 -38.95 -19.97
C PRO A 629 -9.74 -39.67 -18.81
N TYR A 630 -10.06 -40.96 -18.67
CA TYR A 630 -9.42 -41.86 -17.72
C TYR A 630 -8.24 -42.57 -18.40
N LEU A 631 -7.18 -42.81 -17.66
CA LEU A 631 -6.01 -43.59 -18.08
C LEU A 631 -5.84 -44.73 -17.08
N ASP A 632 -5.74 -45.96 -17.56
CA ASP A 632 -5.38 -47.10 -16.72
C ASP A 632 -3.97 -46.89 -16.16
N GLU A 633 -3.73 -47.34 -14.92
CA GLU A 633 -2.48 -47.07 -14.19
C GLU A 633 -1.26 -47.76 -14.82
N GLU A 634 -1.50 -48.79 -15.63
CA GLU A 634 -0.50 -49.50 -16.44
C GLU A 634 -0.22 -48.84 -17.80
N GLY A 635 -1.01 -47.84 -18.21
CA GLY A 635 -0.81 -47.05 -19.44
C GLY A 635 -0.96 -47.81 -20.77
N ARG A 636 -1.47 -49.05 -20.76
CA ARG A 636 -1.54 -49.92 -21.96
C ARG A 636 -2.67 -49.59 -22.93
N ASN A 637 -3.75 -48.96 -22.44
CA ASN A 637 -4.95 -48.63 -23.22
C ASN A 637 -4.99 -47.13 -23.60
N PRO A 638 -5.60 -46.76 -24.75
CA PRO A 638 -5.88 -45.36 -25.06
C PRO A 638 -6.88 -44.77 -24.04
N PRO A 639 -6.83 -43.46 -23.73
CA PRO A 639 -7.64 -42.85 -22.69
C PRO A 639 -9.14 -42.97 -22.99
N SER A 640 -9.85 -43.76 -22.19
CA SER A 640 -11.29 -43.95 -22.29
C SER A 640 -12.05 -42.78 -21.66
N ARG A 641 -13.27 -42.49 -22.14
CA ARG A 641 -14.17 -41.55 -21.45
C ARG A 641 -14.92 -42.31 -20.37
N LYS A 642 -14.63 -42.03 -19.10
CA LYS A 642 -15.32 -42.63 -17.94
C LYS A 642 -16.28 -41.60 -17.33
N TYR A 643 -17.45 -42.04 -16.89
CA TYR A 643 -18.36 -41.19 -16.10
C TYR A 643 -17.80 -40.99 -14.70
N LEU A 644 -18.07 -39.82 -14.12
CA LEU A 644 -17.58 -39.46 -12.79
C LEU A 644 -18.18 -40.37 -11.71
N THR A 645 -19.46 -40.75 -11.85
CA THR A 645 -20.15 -41.72 -10.98
C THR A 645 -19.45 -43.08 -10.95
N ASP A 646 -19.06 -43.56 -12.11
CA ASP A 646 -18.56 -44.93 -12.29
C ASP A 646 -17.10 -45.00 -11.81
N TYR A 647 -16.32 -43.95 -12.06
CA TYR A 647 -15.00 -43.78 -11.44
C TYR A 647 -15.03 -43.84 -9.90
N PHE A 648 -15.92 -43.08 -9.24
CA PHE A 648 -15.99 -43.10 -7.76
C PHE A 648 -16.54 -44.43 -7.22
N LYS A 649 -17.51 -45.04 -7.91
CA LYS A 649 -18.05 -46.36 -7.55
C LYS A 649 -17.02 -47.49 -7.70
N GLU A 650 -16.23 -47.48 -8.76
CA GLU A 650 -15.24 -48.54 -9.03
C GLU A 650 -13.93 -48.36 -8.25
N LYS A 651 -13.37 -47.14 -8.20
CA LYS A 651 -12.05 -46.91 -7.58
C LYS A 651 -12.10 -46.61 -6.07
N HIS A 652 -13.17 -45.96 -5.61
CA HIS A 652 -13.31 -45.52 -4.20
C HIS A 652 -14.48 -46.21 -3.49
N SER A 653 -15.09 -47.22 -4.11
CA SER A 653 -16.28 -47.94 -3.63
C SER A 653 -17.48 -47.05 -3.25
N PHE A 654 -17.51 -45.80 -3.72
CA PHE A 654 -18.45 -44.77 -3.30
C PHE A 654 -19.54 -44.54 -4.35
N ASN A 655 -20.79 -44.90 -4.04
CA ASN A 655 -21.93 -44.58 -4.89
C ASN A 655 -22.41 -43.16 -4.60
N ILE A 656 -22.16 -42.25 -5.55
CA ILE A 656 -22.67 -40.88 -5.53
C ILE A 656 -24.18 -40.86 -5.34
N GLU A 657 -24.70 -40.06 -4.41
CA GLU A 657 -26.15 -39.91 -4.20
C GLU A 657 -26.69 -38.72 -4.98
N HIS A 658 -26.09 -37.54 -4.83
CA HIS A 658 -26.58 -36.30 -5.42
C HIS A 658 -26.16 -36.14 -6.89
N LYS A 659 -26.60 -37.09 -7.71
CA LYS A 659 -26.51 -37.08 -9.19
C LYS A 659 -27.24 -35.86 -9.81
N ASP A 660 -28.20 -35.30 -9.07
CA ASP A 660 -28.98 -34.08 -9.32
C ASP A 660 -28.19 -32.86 -9.82
N ILE A 661 -27.04 -32.62 -9.19
CA ILE A 661 -26.43 -31.30 -9.03
C ILE A 661 -25.04 -31.22 -9.68
N PRO A 662 -24.50 -30.02 -9.98
CA PRO A 662 -23.15 -29.89 -10.51
C PRO A 662 -22.07 -30.22 -9.47
N CYS A 663 -20.90 -30.63 -9.94
CA CYS A 663 -19.69 -30.78 -9.12
C CYS A 663 -19.04 -29.42 -8.84
N LEU A 664 -18.20 -29.39 -7.79
CA LEU A 664 -17.24 -28.32 -7.57
C LEU A 664 -16.11 -28.43 -8.60
N ILE A 665 -15.62 -27.28 -9.08
CA ILE A 665 -14.37 -27.16 -9.83
C ILE A 665 -13.31 -26.59 -8.90
N PHE A 666 -12.15 -27.24 -8.77
CA PHE A 666 -11.03 -26.72 -7.99
C PHE A 666 -10.05 -25.89 -8.84
N ARG A 667 -9.44 -24.86 -8.22
CA ARG A 667 -8.36 -24.07 -8.83
C ARG A 667 -7.10 -24.92 -8.98
N GLY A 668 -6.64 -25.13 -10.21
CA GLY A 668 -5.42 -25.86 -10.53
C GLY A 668 -5.03 -25.74 -12.00
N SER A 669 -3.92 -26.36 -12.40
CA SER A 669 -3.49 -26.45 -13.81
C SER A 669 -4.17 -27.59 -14.58
N LYS A 670 -4.96 -28.41 -13.90
CA LYS A 670 -5.91 -29.39 -14.44
C LYS A 670 -7.27 -29.10 -13.83
N THR A 671 -8.34 -29.31 -14.60
CA THR A 671 -9.71 -29.19 -14.11
C THR A 671 -10.07 -30.43 -13.30
N ASN A 672 -10.13 -30.29 -11.97
CA ASN A 672 -10.58 -31.36 -11.08
C ASN A 672 -12.07 -31.13 -10.78
N TYR A 673 -12.91 -32.12 -11.12
CA TYR A 673 -14.32 -32.17 -10.75
C TYR A 673 -14.48 -32.97 -9.46
N MET A 674 -15.25 -32.44 -8.49
CA MET A 674 -15.49 -33.12 -7.22
C MET A 674 -16.98 -33.02 -6.81
N PRO A 675 -17.66 -34.14 -6.52
CA PRO A 675 -19.02 -34.12 -5.96
C PRO A 675 -19.06 -33.32 -4.65
N MET A 676 -20.16 -32.58 -4.42
CA MET A 676 -20.28 -31.71 -3.24
C MET A 676 -20.32 -32.50 -1.92
N GLU A 677 -20.92 -33.69 -1.95
CA GLU A 677 -20.98 -34.67 -0.85
C GLU A 677 -19.59 -35.24 -0.47
N LEU A 678 -18.59 -35.15 -1.36
CA LEU A 678 -17.22 -35.60 -1.09
C LEU A 678 -16.30 -34.48 -0.57
N CYS A 679 -16.87 -33.38 -0.08
CA CYS A 679 -16.14 -32.16 0.31
C CYS A 679 -16.54 -31.63 1.71
N ILE A 680 -15.53 -31.41 2.57
CA ILE A 680 -15.68 -30.77 3.88
C ILE A 680 -14.95 -29.43 3.89
N LEU A 681 -15.59 -28.38 4.44
CA LEU A 681 -15.00 -27.06 4.58
C LEU A 681 -13.80 -27.04 5.54
N VAL A 682 -12.73 -26.39 5.11
CA VAL A 682 -11.49 -26.26 5.88
C VAL A 682 -11.66 -25.29 7.04
N GLU A 683 -11.32 -25.74 8.25
CA GLU A 683 -11.25 -24.93 9.46
C GLU A 683 -10.22 -23.77 9.35
N GLY A 684 -10.44 -22.68 10.07
CA GLY A 684 -9.49 -21.56 10.13
C GLY A 684 -9.40 -20.68 8.88
N GLN A 685 -10.22 -20.88 7.84
CA GLN A 685 -10.27 -19.95 6.72
C GLN A 685 -11.13 -18.71 7.03
N ARG A 686 -10.62 -17.51 6.75
CA ARG A 686 -11.39 -16.27 6.94
C ARG A 686 -12.56 -16.19 5.95
N TYR A 687 -13.78 -16.02 6.46
CA TYR A 687 -14.94 -15.68 5.65
C TYR A 687 -14.97 -14.15 5.32
N PRO A 688 -15.45 -13.71 4.14
CA PRO A 688 -15.56 -12.29 3.83
C PRO A 688 -16.63 -11.59 4.69
N THR A 689 -16.26 -10.50 5.37
CA THR A 689 -17.20 -9.68 6.16
C THR A 689 -18.35 -9.14 5.32
N ASP A 690 -18.07 -8.84 4.06
CA ASP A 690 -18.98 -8.15 3.14
C ASP A 690 -19.97 -9.12 2.48
N SER A 691 -19.80 -10.44 2.72
CA SER A 691 -20.74 -11.51 2.36
C SER A 691 -21.71 -11.87 3.50
N LEU A 692 -21.51 -11.33 4.70
CA LEU A 692 -22.42 -11.51 5.83
C LEU A 692 -23.71 -10.71 5.59
N ASP A 693 -24.84 -11.27 6.01
CA ASP A 693 -26.11 -10.55 6.08
C ASP A 693 -26.10 -9.49 7.22
N LEU A 694 -27.19 -8.72 7.32
CA LEU A 694 -27.31 -7.63 8.30
C LEU A 694 -27.33 -8.11 9.76
N TYR A 695 -27.85 -9.31 10.04
CA TYR A 695 -27.94 -9.87 11.38
C TYR A 695 -26.59 -10.45 11.82
N ALA A 696 -25.95 -11.27 10.98
CA ALA A 696 -24.60 -11.78 11.18
C ALA A 696 -23.57 -10.64 11.33
N SER A 697 -23.66 -9.61 10.47
CA SER A 697 -22.83 -8.40 10.58
C SER A 697 -23.04 -7.65 11.90
N THR A 698 -24.27 -7.60 12.40
CA THR A 698 -24.59 -6.93 13.67
C THR A 698 -24.09 -7.73 14.87
N LYS A 699 -24.24 -9.06 14.88
CA LYS A 699 -23.64 -9.96 15.88
C LYS A 699 -22.11 -9.80 15.94
N LEU A 700 -21.43 -9.94 14.80
CA LEU A 700 -19.97 -9.80 14.69
C LEU A 700 -19.50 -8.42 15.20
N LYS A 701 -20.21 -7.35 14.83
CA LYS A 701 -19.93 -6.00 15.31
C LYS A 701 -20.08 -5.89 16.82
N ASN A 702 -21.17 -6.40 17.40
CA ASN A 702 -21.41 -6.33 18.85
C ASN A 702 -20.31 -7.07 19.63
N MET A 703 -19.89 -8.25 19.16
CA MET A 703 -18.76 -9.01 19.73
C MET A 703 -17.42 -8.28 19.60
N SER A 704 -17.19 -7.58 18.48
CA SER A 704 -15.96 -6.80 18.23
C SER A 704 -15.86 -5.54 19.12
N VAL A 705 -17.00 -4.98 19.52
CA VAL A 705 -17.11 -3.75 20.33
C VAL A 705 -17.20 -4.09 21.83
N ALA A 706 -16.34 -5.01 22.28
CA ALA A 706 -16.17 -5.40 23.68
C ALA A 706 -15.95 -4.18 24.60
N SER A 707 -16.51 -4.25 25.82
CA SER A 707 -16.35 -3.23 26.86
C SER A 707 -14.88 -3.12 27.32
N PRO A 708 -14.49 -2.07 28.06
CA PRO A 708 -13.16 -1.97 28.66
C PRO A 708 -12.82 -3.16 29.54
N LYS A 709 -13.76 -3.63 30.38
CA LYS A 709 -13.59 -4.80 31.23
C LYS A 709 -13.41 -6.08 30.40
N ASP A 710 -14.33 -6.34 29.46
CA ASP A 710 -14.28 -7.54 28.61
C ASP A 710 -13.01 -7.58 27.77
N ARG A 711 -12.62 -6.45 27.15
CA ARG A 711 -11.39 -6.39 26.35
C ARG A 711 -10.15 -6.56 27.22
N LYS A 712 -10.09 -5.98 28.42
CA LYS A 712 -8.95 -6.17 29.33
C LYS A 712 -8.78 -7.67 29.65
N SER A 713 -9.83 -8.32 30.16
CA SER A 713 -9.76 -9.73 30.56
C SER A 713 -9.55 -10.68 29.38
N SER A 714 -10.05 -10.36 28.18
CA SER A 714 -9.70 -11.13 26.97
C SER A 714 -8.21 -11.02 26.62
N ILE A 715 -7.60 -9.85 26.75
CA ILE A 715 -6.16 -9.66 26.48
C ILE A 715 -5.30 -10.35 27.54
N GLU A 716 -5.69 -10.27 28.82
CA GLU A 716 -5.02 -10.99 29.92
C GLU A 716 -5.05 -12.52 29.68
N LEU A 717 -6.21 -13.09 29.37
CA LEU A 717 -6.38 -14.51 29.04
C LEU A 717 -5.61 -14.93 27.78
N MET A 718 -5.47 -14.04 26.79
CA MET A 718 -4.68 -14.29 25.57
C MET A 718 -3.17 -14.22 25.84
N MET A 719 -2.73 -13.43 26.82
CA MET A 719 -1.31 -13.32 27.20
C MET A 719 -0.83 -14.61 27.89
N THR A 720 -1.60 -15.11 28.86
CA THR A 720 -1.26 -16.30 29.66
C THR A 720 -1.64 -17.63 29.00
N SER A 721 -2.20 -17.63 27.80
CA SER A 721 -2.62 -18.84 27.09
C SER A 721 -1.43 -19.69 26.63
N PRO A 722 -1.50 -21.04 26.66
CA PRO A 722 -0.47 -21.92 26.07
C PRO A 722 -0.23 -21.72 24.56
N VAL A 723 -1.15 -21.07 23.85
CA VAL A 723 -1.01 -20.68 22.43
C VAL A 723 -0.76 -19.16 22.25
N GLY A 724 -0.61 -18.44 23.35
CA GLY A 724 -0.31 -17.02 23.42
C GLY A 724 1.19 -16.71 23.33
N PRO A 725 1.59 -15.42 23.44
CA PRO A 725 2.96 -14.99 23.23
C PRO A 725 3.95 -15.42 24.32
N HIS A 726 3.51 -15.56 25.57
CA HIS A 726 4.28 -16.11 26.71
C HIS A 726 4.13 -17.64 26.83
N GLY A 727 3.45 -18.29 25.87
CA GLY A 727 3.34 -19.75 25.84
C GLY A 727 4.59 -20.42 25.28
N GLY A 728 5.07 -21.45 25.96
CA GLY A 728 6.16 -22.31 25.48
C GLY A 728 7.56 -21.70 25.54
N ASP A 729 8.56 -22.53 25.26
CA ASP A 729 9.94 -22.31 25.72
C ASP A 729 10.79 -21.50 24.73
N ILE A 730 10.20 -21.11 23.58
CA ILE A 730 10.91 -20.49 22.46
C ILE A 730 11.62 -19.20 22.89
N LEU A 731 10.95 -18.32 23.64
CA LEU A 731 11.55 -17.07 24.13
C LEU A 731 12.80 -17.32 24.98
N GLN A 732 12.75 -18.33 25.85
CA GLN A 732 13.82 -18.67 26.78
C GLN A 732 15.10 -19.08 26.05
N TYR A 733 14.99 -19.81 24.93
CA TYR A 733 16.14 -20.16 24.09
C TYR A 733 16.88 -18.92 23.58
N PHE A 734 16.16 -17.91 23.10
CA PHE A 734 16.72 -16.62 22.64
C PHE A 734 17.17 -15.71 23.80
N GLY A 735 17.02 -16.14 25.06
CA GLY A 735 17.33 -15.33 26.23
C GLY A 735 16.36 -14.17 26.44
N MET A 736 15.12 -14.32 25.99
CA MET A 736 14.02 -13.37 26.11
C MET A 736 12.95 -13.90 27.08
N ASP A 737 12.17 -12.99 27.69
CA ASP A 737 10.92 -13.31 28.39
C ASP A 737 9.94 -12.12 28.31
N VAL A 738 8.63 -12.38 28.44
CA VAL A 738 7.57 -11.36 28.37
C VAL A 738 6.73 -11.38 29.64
N ILE A 739 6.89 -10.37 30.49
CA ILE A 739 6.22 -10.27 31.78
C ILE A 739 4.69 -10.28 31.56
N PRO A 740 3.93 -11.27 32.07
CA PRO A 740 2.53 -11.49 31.69
C PRO A 740 1.53 -10.49 32.29
N SER A 741 1.99 -9.44 32.97
CA SER A 741 1.16 -8.35 33.51
C SER A 741 1.16 -7.13 32.59
N MET A 742 -0.01 -6.52 32.40
CA MET A 742 -0.14 -5.21 31.74
C MET A 742 0.69 -4.12 32.44
N THR A 743 1.37 -3.28 31.67
CA THR A 743 2.14 -2.13 32.18
C THR A 743 1.23 -1.21 32.98
N ASN A 744 1.66 -0.86 34.20
CA ASN A 744 1.00 0.14 35.04
C ASN A 744 1.61 1.52 34.77
N VAL A 745 0.78 2.48 34.34
CA VAL A 745 1.18 3.83 33.94
C VAL A 745 0.40 4.87 34.73
N THR A 746 1.04 6.00 35.08
CA THR A 746 0.35 7.14 35.71
C THR A 746 -0.10 8.13 34.65
N GLY A 747 -1.33 7.97 34.16
CA GLY A 747 -1.95 8.92 33.24
C GLY A 747 -2.34 10.24 33.93
N ARG A 748 -2.45 11.30 33.11
CA ARG A 748 -2.90 12.63 33.53
C ARG A 748 -4.19 12.99 32.81
N VAL A 749 -5.23 13.39 33.54
CA VAL A 749 -6.40 14.04 32.94
C VAL A 749 -6.14 15.53 32.90
N ILE A 750 -5.90 16.07 31.70
CA ILE A 750 -5.80 17.51 31.49
C ILE A 750 -7.20 18.14 31.42
N GLU A 751 -7.30 19.39 31.84
CA GLU A 751 -8.56 20.12 31.96
C GLU A 751 -9.17 20.46 30.58
N PRO A 752 -10.49 20.30 30.36
CA PRO A 752 -11.16 20.77 29.14
C PRO A 752 -11.15 22.31 29.02
N PRO A 753 -11.26 22.88 27.82
CA PRO A 753 -11.42 24.31 27.65
C PRO A 753 -12.79 24.80 28.11
N ILE A 754 -12.87 26.06 28.53
CA ILE A 754 -14.14 26.79 28.62
C ILE A 754 -14.59 27.14 27.20
N LEU A 755 -15.84 26.81 26.86
CA LEU A 755 -16.39 27.09 25.54
C LEU A 755 -17.17 28.41 25.54
N LYS A 756 -17.04 29.14 24.42
CA LYS A 756 -17.87 30.27 24.05
C LYS A 756 -18.99 29.79 23.13
N LEU A 757 -20.23 30.12 23.48
CA LEU A 757 -21.46 29.90 22.71
C LEU A 757 -22.18 31.24 22.49
N GLY A 758 -23.11 31.28 21.56
CA GLY A 758 -24.04 32.40 21.46
C GLY A 758 -25.07 32.35 22.58
N ASP A 759 -25.63 33.51 22.94
CA ASP A 759 -26.82 33.62 23.78
C ASP A 759 -27.98 34.16 22.94
N PRO A 760 -29.24 33.71 23.14
CA PRO A 760 -30.40 34.21 22.40
C PRO A 760 -30.59 35.73 22.49
N ASN A 761 -30.04 36.39 23.51
CA ASN A 761 -30.08 37.84 23.70
C ASN A 761 -28.92 38.59 22.99
N GLY A 762 -28.25 37.96 22.02
CA GLY A 762 -27.14 38.55 21.25
C GLY A 762 -25.81 38.69 22.01
N LYS A 763 -25.73 38.21 23.26
CA LYS A 763 -24.50 38.21 24.07
C LYS A 763 -23.68 36.93 23.83
N SER A 764 -22.40 36.93 24.23
CA SER A 764 -21.61 35.69 24.30
C SER A 764 -21.85 34.99 25.64
N GLY A 765 -22.23 33.71 25.60
CA GLY A 765 -22.42 32.85 26.77
C GLY A 765 -21.23 31.91 26.99
N THR A 766 -20.79 31.76 28.23
CA THR A 766 -19.74 30.80 28.63
C THR A 766 -20.34 29.45 29.01
N MET A 767 -19.67 28.36 28.64
CA MET A 767 -20.08 26.99 28.97
C MET A 767 -18.89 26.23 29.59
N ASN A 768 -18.98 25.98 30.89
CA ASN A 768 -18.03 25.14 31.63
C ASN A 768 -18.42 23.67 31.47
N LEU A 769 -17.45 22.82 31.10
CA LEU A 769 -17.71 21.42 30.73
C LEU A 769 -17.55 20.47 31.93
N ARG A 770 -18.48 19.51 32.03
CA ARG A 770 -18.36 18.38 32.96
C ARG A 770 -17.31 17.39 32.45
N VAL A 771 -16.23 17.24 33.22
CA VAL A 771 -15.02 16.47 32.86
C VAL A 771 -15.35 15.03 32.45
N GLU A 772 -16.31 14.39 33.12
CA GLU A 772 -16.65 12.97 32.92
C GLU A 772 -17.20 12.66 31.53
N LYS A 773 -17.75 13.67 30.85
CA LYS A 773 -18.39 13.50 29.53
C LYS A 773 -17.83 14.41 28.45
N CYS A 774 -17.39 15.63 28.76
CA CYS A 774 -16.93 16.61 27.77
C CYS A 774 -17.91 16.78 26.57
N HIS A 775 -19.20 16.78 26.91
CA HIS A 775 -20.34 17.01 26.02
C HIS A 775 -21.06 18.30 26.48
N TRP A 776 -21.63 19.04 25.53
CA TRP A 776 -22.54 20.15 25.78
C TRP A 776 -23.81 19.99 24.93
N ASN A 777 -24.74 20.95 25.02
CA ASN A 777 -25.89 21.07 24.15
C ASN A 777 -26.16 22.57 23.85
N LEU A 778 -27.22 22.86 23.09
CA LEU A 778 -27.68 24.22 22.80
C LEU A 778 -29.04 24.52 23.47
N VAL A 779 -29.30 23.95 24.65
CA VAL A 779 -30.53 24.26 25.40
C VAL A 779 -30.35 25.63 26.06
N GLY A 780 -31.17 26.61 25.65
CA GLY A 780 -31.03 28.00 26.08
C GLY A 780 -29.75 28.70 25.59
N LYS A 781 -29.16 28.21 24.48
CA LYS A 781 -27.94 28.78 23.86
C LYS A 781 -28.02 28.77 22.34
N SER A 782 -27.21 29.61 21.72
CA SER A 782 -27.09 29.77 20.27
C SER A 782 -25.69 29.38 19.77
N MET A 783 -25.52 29.41 18.46
CA MET A 783 -24.23 29.31 17.77
C MET A 783 -23.49 30.65 17.89
N VAL A 784 -22.15 30.65 17.87
CA VAL A 784 -21.35 31.88 18.08
C VAL A 784 -21.44 32.84 16.91
N ASP A 785 -21.47 32.31 15.69
CA ASP A 785 -21.82 33.01 14.46
C ASP A 785 -22.84 32.13 13.72
N GLY A 786 -24.11 32.29 14.09
CA GLY A 786 -25.26 31.64 13.47
C GLY A 786 -25.75 32.45 12.28
N LYS A 787 -25.57 31.92 11.06
CA LYS A 787 -25.95 32.60 9.83
C LYS A 787 -27.46 32.51 9.58
N PRO A 788 -28.14 33.65 9.30
CA PRO A 788 -29.50 33.64 8.79
C PRO A 788 -29.64 32.81 7.51
N VAL A 789 -30.76 32.10 7.41
CA VAL A 789 -31.11 31.31 6.22
C VAL A 789 -32.28 32.00 5.52
N GLU A 790 -31.99 32.67 4.41
CA GLU A 790 -32.93 33.50 3.65
C GLU A 790 -33.28 32.86 2.32
N HIS A 791 -32.27 32.36 1.59
CA HIS A 791 -32.39 31.90 0.21
C HIS A 791 -31.92 30.44 0.14
N TRP A 792 -32.84 29.50 0.33
CA TRP A 792 -32.57 28.06 0.32
C TRP A 792 -33.69 27.27 -0.37
N GLY A 793 -33.36 26.08 -0.84
CA GLY A 793 -34.31 25.23 -1.56
C GLY A 793 -34.37 23.80 -1.05
N ILE A 794 -35.43 23.09 -1.44
CA ILE A 794 -35.63 21.66 -1.21
C ILE A 794 -35.67 20.92 -2.55
N LEU A 795 -34.96 19.80 -2.63
CA LEU A 795 -35.01 18.84 -3.71
C LEU A 795 -35.41 17.48 -3.12
N ASP A 796 -36.69 17.11 -3.29
CA ASP A 796 -37.24 15.86 -2.77
C ASP A 796 -37.20 14.76 -3.83
N PHE A 797 -36.50 13.65 -3.54
CA PHE A 797 -36.50 12.45 -4.39
C PHE A 797 -37.57 11.41 -3.97
N THR A 798 -38.39 11.70 -2.94
CA THR A 798 -39.33 10.76 -2.32
C THR A 798 -40.79 10.90 -2.78
N SER A 799 -41.19 12.05 -3.34
CA SER A 799 -42.58 12.34 -3.74
C SER A 799 -43.20 11.26 -4.65
N LYS A 800 -42.38 10.68 -5.53
CA LYS A 800 -42.78 9.68 -6.54
C LYS A 800 -42.22 8.29 -6.20
N GLY A 801 -43.12 7.37 -5.89
CA GLY A 801 -42.84 5.93 -5.73
C GLY A 801 -42.26 5.49 -4.38
N SER A 802 -42.00 6.39 -3.42
CA SER A 802 -41.49 5.98 -2.11
C SER A 802 -42.59 5.58 -1.11
N ARG A 803 -42.29 4.59 -0.27
CA ARG A 803 -43.06 4.24 0.94
C ARG A 803 -42.89 5.24 2.08
N HIS A 804 -41.87 6.11 2.03
CA HIS A 804 -41.57 7.11 3.05
C HIS A 804 -41.53 8.49 2.41
N LYS A 805 -42.68 8.98 1.93
CA LYS A 805 -42.79 10.35 1.41
C LYS A 805 -42.37 11.37 2.46
N PHE A 806 -41.64 12.40 2.05
CA PHE A 806 -41.18 13.47 2.91
C PHE A 806 -42.34 14.41 3.30
N ASN A 807 -42.56 14.63 4.60
CA ASN A 807 -43.49 15.65 5.08
C ASN A 807 -42.75 16.99 5.15
N HIS A 808 -42.69 17.70 4.02
CA HIS A 808 -41.95 18.95 3.91
C HIS A 808 -42.53 20.05 4.81
N TYR A 809 -43.86 20.13 4.94
CA TYR A 809 -44.52 21.18 5.73
C TYR A 809 -44.13 21.08 7.20
N GLN A 810 -44.32 19.91 7.82
CA GLN A 810 -43.92 19.70 9.22
C GLN A 810 -42.42 19.90 9.41
N PHE A 811 -41.60 19.34 8.52
CA PHE A 811 -40.15 19.47 8.66
C PHE A 811 -39.63 20.91 8.53
N VAL A 812 -40.21 21.72 7.65
CA VAL A 812 -39.86 23.15 7.51
C VAL A 812 -40.27 23.90 8.78
N THR A 813 -41.47 23.65 9.32
CA THR A 813 -41.93 24.22 10.59
C THR A 813 -40.99 23.83 11.75
N ASP A 814 -40.75 22.54 11.97
CA ASP A 814 -39.86 22.03 13.02
C ASP A 814 -38.44 22.66 12.94
N LEU A 815 -37.91 22.81 11.72
CA LEU A 815 -36.57 23.35 11.50
C LEU A 815 -36.53 24.87 11.73
N LYS A 816 -37.53 25.63 11.25
CA LYS A 816 -37.65 27.07 11.50
C LYS A 816 -37.85 27.38 12.97
N GLU A 817 -38.69 26.62 13.67
CA GLU A 817 -38.83 26.71 15.13
C GLU A 817 -37.50 26.44 15.82
N LYS A 818 -36.73 25.43 15.39
CA LYS A 818 -35.43 25.15 15.98
C LYS A 818 -34.40 26.26 15.74
N TYR A 819 -34.42 26.92 14.57
CA TYR A 819 -33.61 28.11 14.30
C TYR A 819 -34.03 29.29 15.19
N LYS A 820 -35.34 29.55 15.31
CA LYS A 820 -35.93 30.58 16.20
C LYS A 820 -35.56 30.36 17.68
N MET A 821 -35.55 29.11 18.17
CA MET A 821 -35.09 28.77 19.53
C MET A 821 -33.61 29.09 19.77
N MET A 822 -32.80 29.18 18.72
CA MET A 822 -31.40 29.62 18.77
C MET A 822 -31.25 31.11 18.43
N ALA A 823 -32.34 31.88 18.30
CA ALA A 823 -32.35 33.27 17.85
C ALA A 823 -31.65 33.52 16.49
N ILE A 824 -31.71 32.53 15.58
CA ILE A 824 -31.24 32.66 14.20
C ILE A 824 -32.48 32.70 13.31
N ASP A 825 -32.56 33.63 12.36
CA ASP A 825 -33.68 33.70 11.42
C ASP A 825 -33.59 32.62 10.32
N MET A 826 -34.73 32.06 9.95
CA MET A 826 -34.88 31.09 8.87
C MET A 826 -36.19 31.35 8.13
N LYS A 827 -36.07 31.86 6.90
CA LYS A 827 -37.19 32.03 5.97
C LYS A 827 -37.65 30.68 5.42
N ASP A 828 -38.83 30.68 4.81
CA ASP A 828 -39.35 29.54 4.05
C ASP A 828 -38.50 29.26 2.80
N PRO A 829 -38.43 28.01 2.32
CA PRO A 829 -37.62 27.67 1.15
C PRO A 829 -38.19 28.34 -0.11
N VAL A 830 -37.34 29.10 -0.82
CA VAL A 830 -37.72 29.81 -2.06
C VAL A 830 -37.93 28.87 -3.26
N LEU A 831 -37.56 27.59 -3.11
CA LEU A 831 -37.69 26.55 -4.13
C LEU A 831 -38.10 25.21 -3.50
N TYR A 832 -39.10 24.55 -4.08
CA TYR A 832 -39.41 23.14 -3.86
C TYR A 832 -39.45 22.40 -5.20
N GLU A 833 -38.47 21.53 -5.45
CA GLU A 833 -38.33 20.75 -6.69
C GLU A 833 -38.58 19.26 -6.41
N GLU A 834 -39.51 18.66 -7.14
CA GLU A 834 -39.81 17.22 -7.06
C GLU A 834 -39.01 16.39 -8.05
N SER A 835 -38.45 15.28 -7.57
CA SER A 835 -37.66 14.35 -8.35
C SER A 835 -37.96 12.89 -7.95
N GLU A 836 -37.23 11.96 -8.54
CA GLU A 836 -37.38 10.52 -8.36
C GLU A 836 -36.01 9.91 -8.08
N MET A 837 -35.91 8.93 -7.18
CA MET A 837 -34.65 8.25 -6.87
C MET A 837 -33.92 7.70 -8.12
N LYS A 838 -34.65 7.39 -9.20
CA LYS A 838 -34.08 6.98 -10.50
C LYS A 838 -33.21 8.07 -11.15
N LYS A 839 -33.57 9.36 -11.03
CA LYS A 839 -32.77 10.49 -11.54
C LYS A 839 -31.48 10.70 -10.77
N LEU A 840 -31.47 10.43 -9.46
CA LEU A 840 -30.24 10.36 -8.65
C LEU A 840 -29.25 9.32 -9.23
N GLY A 841 -29.80 8.26 -9.82
CA GLY A 841 -29.09 7.19 -10.51
C GLY A 841 -28.48 7.53 -11.88
N ASP A 842 -28.83 8.66 -12.53
CA ASP A 842 -28.26 9.09 -13.83
C ASP A 842 -27.45 10.39 -13.71
N TYR A 843 -26.30 10.43 -14.39
CA TYR A 843 -25.44 11.61 -14.45
C TYR A 843 -26.08 12.76 -15.24
N ASN A 844 -26.62 12.48 -16.43
CA ASN A 844 -27.01 13.56 -17.34
C ASN A 844 -28.29 14.27 -16.87
N SER A 845 -29.25 13.51 -16.35
CA SER A 845 -30.50 14.01 -15.76
C SER A 845 -30.22 14.82 -14.48
N LEU A 846 -29.38 14.30 -13.58
CA LEU A 846 -29.04 15.00 -12.33
C LEU A 846 -28.22 16.27 -12.57
N SER A 847 -27.32 16.26 -13.56
CA SER A 847 -26.56 17.44 -13.99
C SER A 847 -27.49 18.54 -14.51
N LYS A 848 -28.38 18.21 -15.46
CA LYS A 848 -29.38 19.17 -15.98
C LYS A 848 -30.33 19.71 -14.90
N LEU A 849 -30.69 18.87 -13.92
CA LEU A 849 -31.55 19.25 -12.80
C LEU A 849 -30.86 20.29 -11.90
N LEU A 850 -29.63 20.01 -11.43
CA LEU A 850 -28.87 20.93 -10.59
C LEU A 850 -28.49 22.22 -11.34
N GLU A 851 -28.15 22.13 -12.62
CA GLU A 851 -27.88 23.30 -13.48
C GLU A 851 -29.11 24.18 -13.68
N ARG A 852 -30.31 23.61 -13.79
CA ARG A 852 -31.55 24.39 -13.84
C ARG A 852 -31.79 25.12 -12.52
N ILE A 853 -31.69 24.41 -11.40
CA ILE A 853 -31.86 24.97 -10.04
C ILE A 853 -30.94 26.18 -9.86
N ASN A 854 -29.64 26.04 -10.14
CA ASN A 854 -28.67 27.12 -9.95
C ASN A 854 -28.92 28.35 -10.84
N ARG A 855 -29.52 28.15 -12.03
CA ARG A 855 -29.84 29.23 -12.98
C ARG A 855 -31.14 29.95 -12.67
N GLN A 856 -32.05 29.33 -11.90
CA GLN A 856 -33.32 29.96 -11.53
C GLN A 856 -33.09 31.00 -10.44
N GLN A 857 -32.44 30.64 -9.33
CA GLN A 857 -32.00 31.55 -8.29
C GLN A 857 -30.73 31.00 -7.59
N PRO A 858 -29.80 31.87 -7.17
CA PRO A 858 -28.68 31.46 -6.31
C PRO A 858 -29.19 31.07 -4.91
N LEU A 859 -28.71 29.95 -4.38
CA LEU A 859 -29.12 29.42 -3.07
C LEU A 859 -27.93 29.34 -2.11
N GLN A 860 -28.12 29.74 -0.85
CA GLN A 860 -27.17 29.51 0.23
C GLN A 860 -26.92 28.01 0.46
N PHE A 861 -27.97 27.19 0.34
CA PHE A 861 -27.87 25.73 0.21
C PHE A 861 -29.14 25.09 -0.38
N LEU A 862 -28.99 23.84 -0.83
CA LEU A 862 -30.05 22.95 -1.28
C LEU A 862 -30.17 21.74 -0.33
N LEU A 863 -31.37 21.52 0.23
CA LEU A 863 -31.70 20.35 1.02
C LEU A 863 -32.15 19.19 0.12
N CYS A 864 -31.37 18.12 0.03
CA CYS A 864 -31.69 16.96 -0.81
C CYS A 864 -32.22 15.78 0.04
N VAL A 865 -33.48 15.42 -0.16
CA VAL A 865 -34.18 14.39 0.63
C VAL A 865 -34.26 13.08 -0.14
N MET A 866 -33.84 11.97 0.48
CA MET A 866 -33.90 10.61 -0.07
C MET A 866 -34.67 9.67 0.86
N ASP A 867 -35.23 8.58 0.34
CA ASP A 867 -35.98 7.63 1.19
C ASP A 867 -35.10 6.60 1.91
N ARG A 868 -33.93 6.32 1.33
CA ARG A 868 -32.95 5.33 1.78
C ARG A 868 -31.53 5.77 1.41
N ARG A 869 -30.52 5.02 1.85
CA ARG A 869 -29.14 5.17 1.36
C ARG A 869 -29.06 4.64 -0.07
N ASP A 870 -28.56 5.45 -1.00
CA ASP A 870 -28.48 5.13 -2.41
C ASP A 870 -27.13 5.60 -2.99
N GLU A 871 -26.56 4.84 -3.91
CA GLU A 871 -25.27 5.14 -4.56
C GLU A 871 -25.30 6.48 -5.33
N GLY A 872 -26.48 6.90 -5.78
CA GLY A 872 -26.67 8.21 -6.42
C GLY A 872 -26.26 9.41 -5.53
N TYR A 873 -26.22 9.25 -4.20
CA TYR A 873 -25.68 10.28 -3.28
C TYR A 873 -24.26 10.71 -3.66
N LYS A 874 -23.40 9.76 -4.07
CA LYS A 874 -22.01 10.03 -4.48
C LYS A 874 -21.97 10.97 -5.69
N ARG A 875 -22.92 10.80 -6.61
CA ARG A 875 -23.04 11.57 -7.85
C ARG A 875 -23.69 12.93 -7.65
N LEU A 876 -24.72 13.01 -6.80
CA LEU A 876 -25.28 14.27 -6.32
C LEU A 876 -24.18 15.16 -5.75
N LYS A 877 -23.34 14.61 -4.86
CA LYS A 877 -22.21 15.32 -4.27
C LYS A 877 -21.17 15.74 -5.29
N TRP A 878 -20.74 14.82 -6.15
CA TRP A 878 -19.76 15.14 -7.21
C TRP A 878 -20.22 16.30 -8.10
N ILE A 879 -21.41 16.21 -8.68
CA ILE A 879 -21.93 17.23 -9.60
C ILE A 879 -22.12 18.58 -8.89
N ALA A 880 -22.78 18.59 -7.73
CA ALA A 880 -23.05 19.83 -7.00
C ALA A 880 -21.76 20.56 -6.60
N GLU A 881 -20.74 19.82 -6.12
CA GLU A 881 -19.57 20.41 -5.46
C GLU A 881 -18.37 20.65 -6.39
N THR A 882 -18.29 19.98 -7.55
CA THR A 882 -17.21 20.17 -8.54
C THR A 882 -17.65 20.86 -9.83
N LYS A 883 -18.94 20.78 -10.20
CA LYS A 883 -19.44 21.26 -11.51
C LYS A 883 -20.40 22.45 -11.42
N VAL A 884 -21.30 22.47 -10.42
CA VAL A 884 -22.41 23.43 -10.37
C VAL A 884 -22.23 24.54 -9.33
N GLY A 885 -21.50 24.28 -8.24
CA GLY A 885 -21.26 25.26 -7.17
C GLY A 885 -22.28 25.25 -6.03
N ILE A 886 -23.20 24.28 -5.98
CA ILE A 886 -24.28 24.26 -4.98
C ILE A 886 -23.84 23.60 -3.67
N VAL A 887 -23.94 24.35 -2.58
CA VAL A 887 -23.85 23.83 -1.21
C VAL A 887 -25.02 22.88 -0.94
N THR A 888 -24.74 21.59 -0.69
CA THR A 888 -25.80 20.58 -0.48
C THR A 888 -25.79 19.97 0.92
N GLN A 889 -26.96 19.92 1.55
CA GLN A 889 -27.21 19.16 2.77
C GLN A 889 -28.19 18.03 2.47
N CYS A 890 -27.87 16.80 2.87
CA CYS A 890 -28.68 15.63 2.55
C CYS A 890 -29.29 15.01 3.81
N CYS A 891 -30.51 14.47 3.68
CA CYS A 891 -31.21 13.78 4.76
C CYS A 891 -31.97 12.55 4.26
N LEU A 892 -32.42 11.71 5.20
CA LEU A 892 -33.31 10.58 4.92
C LEU A 892 -34.70 10.88 5.47
N SER A 893 -35.75 10.74 4.65
CA SER A 893 -37.13 11.06 5.06
C SER A 893 -37.61 10.30 6.32
N PRO A 894 -37.23 9.03 6.60
CA PRO A 894 -37.66 8.35 7.84
C PRO A 894 -37.03 8.91 9.13
N ASN A 895 -36.00 9.78 9.01
CA ASN A 895 -35.43 10.53 10.13
C ASN A 895 -35.93 11.99 10.14
N ALA A 896 -36.09 12.61 8.97
CA ALA A 896 -36.62 13.96 8.83
C ALA A 896 -38.07 14.05 9.32
N ASN A 897 -38.95 13.14 8.87
CA ASN A 897 -40.35 13.05 9.30
C ASN A 897 -40.53 12.70 10.79
N LYS A 898 -39.45 12.37 11.53
CA LYS A 898 -39.51 12.06 12.96
C LYS A 898 -39.19 13.26 13.86
N GLY A 899 -38.86 14.43 13.30
CA GLY A 899 -38.76 15.72 14.01
C GLY A 899 -37.83 15.81 15.22
N LYS A 900 -37.06 14.77 15.56
CA LYS A 900 -36.38 14.69 16.86
C LYS A 900 -35.41 15.86 17.06
N ASP A 901 -35.59 16.61 18.15
CA ASP A 901 -34.80 17.82 18.46
C ASP A 901 -33.28 17.62 18.28
N GLN A 902 -32.73 16.54 18.84
CA GLN A 902 -31.30 16.26 18.74
C GLN A 902 -30.84 16.00 17.29
N TYR A 903 -31.72 15.49 16.41
CA TYR A 903 -31.46 15.34 14.98
C TYR A 903 -31.52 16.70 14.25
N LEU A 904 -32.53 17.53 14.53
CA LEU A 904 -32.65 18.89 13.97
C LEU A 904 -31.48 19.78 14.40
N THR A 905 -31.09 19.74 15.67
CA THR A 905 -29.89 20.40 16.20
C THR A 905 -28.62 19.98 15.42
N ASN A 906 -28.41 18.67 15.23
CA ASN A 906 -27.27 18.13 14.48
C ASN A 906 -27.36 18.36 12.95
N LEU A 907 -28.50 18.83 12.44
CA LEU A 907 -28.68 19.26 11.06
C LEU A 907 -28.38 20.76 10.91
N ALA A 908 -28.93 21.60 11.79
CA ALA A 908 -28.66 23.03 11.84
C ALA A 908 -27.16 23.33 12.00
N LEU A 909 -26.48 22.63 12.92
CA LEU A 909 -25.02 22.71 13.09
C LEU A 909 -24.24 22.48 11.77
N LYS A 910 -24.70 21.57 10.91
CA LYS A 910 -24.05 21.28 9.63
C LYS A 910 -24.39 22.29 8.55
N ILE A 911 -25.61 22.82 8.56
CA ILE A 911 -26.03 23.88 7.64
C ILE A 911 -25.22 25.15 7.94
N ASN A 912 -25.19 25.60 9.20
CA ASN A 912 -24.45 26.80 9.60
C ASN A 912 -22.96 26.74 9.21
N ALA A 913 -22.28 25.63 9.52
CA ALA A 913 -20.87 25.44 9.17
C ALA A 913 -20.62 25.43 7.64
N LYS A 914 -21.59 25.00 6.83
CA LYS A 914 -21.49 25.00 5.37
C LYS A 914 -21.70 26.36 4.74
N ILE A 915 -22.61 27.16 5.30
CA ILE A 915 -22.85 28.55 4.88
C ILE A 915 -21.91 29.56 5.57
N GLY A 916 -20.81 29.06 6.15
CA GLY A 916 -19.70 29.88 6.64
C GLY A 916 -19.84 30.45 8.05
N GLY A 917 -20.74 29.92 8.89
CA GLY A 917 -20.87 30.28 10.31
C GLY A 917 -19.92 29.51 11.25
N SER A 918 -19.97 29.87 12.55
CA SER A 918 -19.21 29.22 13.64
C SER A 918 -20.16 28.73 14.73
N ASN A 919 -20.13 27.42 15.00
CA ASN A 919 -21.05 26.80 15.97
C ASN A 919 -20.61 27.00 17.42
N VAL A 920 -19.30 26.97 17.67
CA VAL A 920 -18.67 27.01 18.99
C VAL A 920 -17.27 27.62 18.85
N GLU A 921 -16.84 28.36 19.87
CA GLU A 921 -15.48 28.90 19.98
C GLU A 921 -14.86 28.50 21.33
N LEU A 922 -13.54 28.58 21.42
CA LEU A 922 -12.84 28.55 22.70
C LEU A 922 -12.98 29.93 23.35
N LEU A 923 -13.23 29.99 24.66
CA LEU A 923 -13.26 31.27 25.36
C LEU A 923 -11.85 31.84 25.53
N ASN A 924 -10.93 30.97 25.96
CA ASN A 924 -9.52 31.29 26.09
C ASN A 924 -8.83 31.14 24.72
N ARG A 925 -7.75 31.90 24.50
CA ARG A 925 -6.89 31.70 23.31
C ARG A 925 -6.24 30.32 23.32
N ILE A 926 -5.74 29.90 22.16
CA ILE A 926 -5.08 28.60 22.01
C ILE A 926 -3.71 28.65 22.72
N PRO A 927 -3.36 27.64 23.54
CA PRO A 927 -2.10 27.56 24.27
C PRO A 927 -0.86 27.84 23.41
N HIS A 928 0.14 28.51 23.99
CA HIS A 928 1.40 28.93 23.37
C HIS A 928 1.24 29.99 22.25
N PHE A 929 0.01 30.30 21.83
CA PHE A 929 -0.31 31.28 20.79
C PHE A 929 -1.18 32.43 21.31
N GLU A 930 -1.19 32.68 22.62
CA GLU A 930 -2.02 33.71 23.24
C GLU A 930 -1.70 35.12 22.74
N ASN A 931 -0.43 35.40 22.40
CA ASN A 931 0.01 36.71 21.93
C ASN A 931 0.13 36.83 20.40
N ASP A 932 -0.09 35.74 19.66
CA ASP A 932 0.13 35.71 18.20
C ASP A 932 -0.97 36.42 17.39
N LYS A 933 -0.53 37.10 16.33
CA LYS A 933 -1.40 37.87 15.44
C LYS A 933 -2.12 37.01 14.40
N HIS A 934 -1.46 35.99 13.85
CA HIS A 934 -2.02 35.09 12.83
C HIS A 934 -1.34 33.72 12.87
N VAL A 935 -2.10 32.70 13.28
CA VAL A 935 -1.69 31.28 13.25
C VAL A 935 -2.63 30.50 12.32
N MET A 936 -2.12 29.45 11.69
CA MET A 936 -2.88 28.51 10.87
C MET A 936 -2.64 27.06 11.31
N PHE A 937 -3.72 26.29 11.42
CA PHE A 937 -3.68 24.84 11.62
C PHE A 937 -4.00 24.14 10.31
N ILE A 938 -3.12 23.25 9.86
CA ILE A 938 -3.25 22.45 8.64
C ILE A 938 -3.49 20.98 9.03
N GLY A 939 -4.31 20.26 8.26
CA GLY A 939 -4.54 18.83 8.40
C GLY A 939 -4.44 18.10 7.07
N ALA A 940 -3.88 16.89 7.05
CA ALA A 940 -3.74 16.08 5.86
C ALA A 940 -3.96 14.56 6.11
N ASP A 941 -4.70 13.91 5.20
CA ASP A 941 -5.02 12.46 5.19
C ASP A 941 -4.99 11.93 3.75
N VAL A 942 -4.63 10.65 3.59
CA VAL A 942 -4.58 9.96 2.29
C VAL A 942 -5.52 8.76 2.28
N ASN A 943 -6.61 8.88 1.54
CA ASN A 943 -7.58 7.81 1.35
C ASN A 943 -7.14 6.83 0.26
N HIS A 944 -6.59 5.67 0.64
CA HIS A 944 -6.36 4.54 -0.26
C HIS A 944 -7.64 3.74 -0.58
N PRO A 945 -7.71 3.02 -1.71
CA PRO A 945 -8.79 2.08 -1.99
C PRO A 945 -8.65 0.77 -1.20
N GLY A 946 -9.76 0.03 -1.06
CA GLY A 946 -9.82 -1.26 -0.37
C GLY A 946 -8.80 -2.29 -0.88
N SER A 947 -8.37 -3.22 -0.02
CA SER A 947 -7.17 -4.04 -0.23
C SER A 947 -7.17 -4.97 -1.45
N GLN A 948 -8.34 -5.25 -2.04
CA GLN A 948 -8.45 -6.06 -3.27
C GLN A 948 -8.41 -5.21 -4.55
N ASP A 949 -8.64 -3.90 -4.47
CA ASP A 949 -8.48 -2.99 -5.60
C ASP A 949 -6.98 -2.74 -5.85
N LYS A 950 -6.58 -2.78 -7.13
CA LYS A 950 -5.19 -2.67 -7.61
C LYS A 950 -4.96 -1.48 -8.56
N ALA A 951 -5.99 -0.67 -8.83
CA ALA A 951 -5.98 0.30 -9.92
C ALA A 951 -6.65 1.65 -9.60
N SER A 952 -7.52 1.72 -8.60
CA SER A 952 -8.10 3.00 -8.17
C SER A 952 -7.02 3.89 -7.53
N PRO A 953 -6.98 5.20 -7.82
CA PRO A 953 -5.96 6.11 -7.31
C PRO A 953 -6.10 6.32 -5.79
N SER A 954 -5.06 6.83 -5.15
CA SER A 954 -5.16 7.41 -3.80
C SER A 954 -5.75 8.81 -3.91
N ILE A 955 -6.55 9.21 -2.92
CA ILE A 955 -7.14 10.54 -2.85
C ILE A 955 -6.56 11.24 -1.63
N VAL A 956 -5.88 12.37 -1.82
CA VAL A 956 -5.38 13.20 -0.72
C VAL A 956 -6.42 14.29 -0.44
N ALA A 957 -6.54 14.69 0.82
CA ALA A 957 -7.01 16.04 1.12
C ALA A 957 -6.08 16.76 2.09
N VAL A 958 -5.91 18.06 1.83
CA VAL A 958 -5.25 19.01 2.75
C VAL A 958 -6.27 20.08 3.10
N VAL A 959 -6.38 20.41 4.38
CA VAL A 959 -7.32 21.40 4.91
C VAL A 959 -6.59 22.41 5.79
N ALA A 960 -7.08 23.64 5.86
CA ALA A 960 -6.49 24.68 6.71
C ALA A 960 -7.55 25.56 7.37
N THR A 961 -7.31 25.98 8.61
CA THR A 961 -8.13 26.98 9.30
C THR A 961 -8.08 28.32 8.59
N VAL A 962 -9.23 28.96 8.36
CA VAL A 962 -9.32 30.25 7.64
C VAL A 962 -9.60 31.47 8.53
N ASN A 963 -9.98 31.28 9.80
CA ASN A 963 -10.35 32.37 10.71
C ASN A 963 -9.57 32.33 12.04
N TRP A 964 -8.55 33.18 12.19
CA TRP A 964 -7.87 33.39 13.47
C TRP A 964 -8.55 34.53 14.26
N PRO A 965 -8.69 34.47 15.60
CA PRO A 965 -8.21 33.43 16.52
C PRO A 965 -9.16 32.24 16.75
N ALA A 966 -10.35 32.22 16.14
CA ALA A 966 -11.39 31.22 16.41
C ALA A 966 -11.04 29.78 15.96
N ALA A 967 -10.20 29.61 14.93
CA ALA A 967 -9.64 28.34 14.43
C ALA A 967 -10.68 27.21 14.16
N ASN A 968 -11.92 27.58 13.80
CA ASN A 968 -13.06 26.67 13.71
C ASN A 968 -13.70 26.55 12.30
N ARG A 969 -13.34 27.42 11.34
CA ARG A 969 -13.72 27.29 9.92
C ARG A 969 -12.53 26.82 9.10
N TYR A 970 -12.77 25.93 8.13
CA TYR A 970 -11.74 25.28 7.33
C TYR A 970 -12.04 25.36 5.84
N ALA A 971 -11.04 25.68 5.02
CA ALA A 971 -11.04 25.44 3.58
C ALA A 971 -10.29 24.13 3.27
N ALA A 972 -10.54 23.54 2.10
CA ALA A 972 -9.95 22.26 1.72
C ALA A 972 -9.52 22.20 0.25
N ARG A 973 -8.51 21.39 -0.03
CA ARG A 973 -8.06 20.99 -1.37
C ARG A 973 -8.05 19.47 -1.44
N VAL A 974 -8.54 18.91 -2.55
CA VAL A 974 -8.67 17.47 -2.79
C VAL A 974 -7.89 17.13 -4.06
N LEU A 975 -7.03 16.11 -3.97
CA LEU A 975 -6.06 15.75 -5.00
C LEU A 975 -6.15 14.26 -5.32
N VAL A 976 -5.61 13.89 -6.47
CA VAL A 976 -5.61 12.51 -6.98
C VAL A 976 -4.17 12.13 -7.28
N GLN A 977 -3.70 11.04 -6.70
CA GLN A 977 -2.34 10.52 -6.91
C GLN A 977 -2.35 9.00 -7.07
N GLU A 978 -1.17 8.42 -7.30
CA GLU A 978 -1.04 7.03 -7.73
C GLU A 978 -1.59 5.99 -6.72
N HIS A 979 -1.80 4.78 -7.21
CA HIS A 979 -2.35 3.68 -6.44
C HIS A 979 -1.47 3.35 -5.23
N ARG A 980 -2.00 3.54 -4.01
CA ARG A 980 -1.32 3.30 -2.71
C ARG A 980 -0.05 4.11 -2.46
N MET A 981 0.14 5.21 -3.19
CA MET A 981 1.12 6.23 -2.81
C MET A 981 0.63 6.96 -1.54
N GLU A 982 1.36 6.80 -0.43
CA GLU A 982 1.07 7.45 0.86
C GLU A 982 1.69 8.85 0.96
N LYS A 983 2.86 9.08 0.35
CA LYS A 983 3.47 10.42 0.23
C LYS A 983 2.52 11.37 -0.50
N ILE A 984 2.32 12.58 0.02
CA ILE A 984 1.55 13.63 -0.66
C ILE A 984 2.44 14.32 -1.70
N LEU A 985 2.03 14.27 -2.96
CA LEU A 985 2.69 15.00 -4.04
C LEU A 985 2.32 16.50 -4.01
N ASN A 986 3.31 17.36 -4.27
CA ASN A 986 3.18 18.82 -4.32
C ASN A 986 2.54 19.44 -3.04
N PHE A 987 2.85 18.87 -1.87
CA PHE A 987 2.31 19.29 -0.58
C PHE A 987 2.53 20.79 -0.30
N GLY A 988 3.68 21.33 -0.72
CA GLY A 988 4.03 22.73 -0.55
C GLY A 988 3.15 23.69 -1.35
N GLU A 989 2.94 23.44 -2.64
CA GLU A 989 2.07 24.24 -3.50
C GLU A 989 0.61 24.23 -3.01
N VAL A 990 0.15 23.09 -2.48
CA VAL A 990 -1.20 22.92 -1.94
C VAL A 990 -1.39 23.70 -0.64
N CYS A 991 -0.39 23.68 0.24
CA CYS A 991 -0.38 24.53 1.44
C CYS A 991 -0.24 26.02 1.09
N LEU A 992 0.51 26.36 0.05
CA LEU A 992 0.70 27.72 -0.44
C LEU A 992 -0.59 28.35 -0.97
N ASP A 993 -1.45 27.60 -1.68
CA ASP A 993 -2.77 28.10 -2.06
C ASP A 993 -3.68 28.34 -0.84
N LEU A 994 -3.67 27.43 0.15
CA LEU A 994 -4.43 27.59 1.40
C LEU A 994 -3.95 28.81 2.22
N VAL A 995 -2.63 29.03 2.30
CA VAL A 995 -2.02 30.25 2.87
C VAL A 995 -2.42 31.50 2.08
N THR A 996 -2.45 31.42 0.75
CA THR A 996 -2.86 32.52 -0.13
C THR A 996 -4.34 32.86 0.03
N HIS A 997 -5.20 31.86 0.21
CA HIS A 997 -6.61 32.05 0.54
C HIS A 997 -6.80 32.68 1.93
N TYR A 998 -6.10 32.19 2.95
CA TYR A 998 -6.09 32.82 4.29
C TYR A 998 -5.66 34.28 4.22
N ALA A 999 -4.62 34.61 3.46
CA ALA A 999 -4.13 35.99 3.32
C ALA A 999 -5.13 36.92 2.61
N LYS A 1000 -5.89 36.41 1.62
CA LYS A 1000 -6.99 37.18 0.99
C LYS A 1000 -8.09 37.55 1.98
N LEU A 1001 -8.42 36.66 2.92
CA LEU A 1001 -9.42 36.88 3.96
C LEU A 1001 -8.90 37.76 5.11
N ASN A 1002 -7.83 37.33 5.78
CA ASN A 1002 -7.29 37.91 7.01
C ASN A 1002 -6.39 39.14 6.77
N LYS A 1003 -6.12 39.49 5.51
CA LYS A 1003 -5.21 40.58 5.05
C LYS A 1003 -3.75 40.44 5.47
N ALA A 1004 -3.37 39.30 6.07
CA ALA A 1004 -2.01 38.93 6.40
C ALA A 1004 -1.78 37.43 6.18
N ARG A 1005 -0.54 37.04 5.84
CA ARG A 1005 -0.10 35.64 5.88
C ARG A 1005 0.08 35.22 7.36
N PRO A 1006 -0.17 33.95 7.75
CA PRO A 1006 0.11 33.50 9.11
C PRO A 1006 1.62 33.51 9.38
N GLY A 1007 2.03 33.90 10.58
CA GLY A 1007 3.44 33.84 11.00
C GLY A 1007 3.86 32.46 11.53
N LYS A 1008 2.86 31.63 11.84
CA LYS A 1008 2.95 30.39 12.61
C LYS A 1008 2.05 29.33 11.98
N ILE A 1009 2.57 28.14 11.72
CA ILE A 1009 1.81 27.02 11.12
C ILE A 1009 2.04 25.74 11.93
N VAL A 1010 0.95 25.09 12.33
CA VAL A 1010 0.99 23.75 12.93
C VAL A 1010 0.27 22.76 12.02
N ILE A 1011 0.94 21.68 11.67
CA ILE A 1011 0.52 20.72 10.64
C ILE A 1011 0.28 19.36 11.28
N PHE A 1012 -0.90 18.79 11.04
CA PHE A 1012 -1.27 17.46 11.49
C PHE A 1012 -1.41 16.49 10.30
N ARG A 1013 -0.70 15.35 10.36
CA ARG A 1013 -0.63 14.34 9.30
C ARG A 1013 -1.13 12.98 9.81
N ASP A 1014 -2.08 12.35 9.12
CA ASP A 1014 -2.52 10.97 9.38
C ASP A 1014 -2.37 10.12 8.12
N GLY A 1015 -2.40 8.80 8.26
CA GLY A 1015 -2.04 7.80 7.25
C GLY A 1015 -0.71 7.10 7.53
N VAL A 1016 0.30 7.86 7.98
CA VAL A 1016 1.70 7.40 8.06
C VAL A 1016 2.07 6.60 9.31
N GLY A 1017 2.78 5.49 9.10
CA GLY A 1017 3.44 4.71 10.16
C GLY A 1017 4.84 5.22 10.51
N GLU A 1018 5.38 4.74 11.62
CA GLU A 1018 6.71 5.08 12.16
C GLU A 1018 7.84 4.91 11.10
N SER A 1019 7.75 3.87 10.27
CA SER A 1019 8.70 3.61 9.17
C SER A 1019 8.68 4.64 8.03
N GLN A 1020 7.68 5.53 7.99
CA GLN A 1020 7.47 6.55 6.95
C GLN A 1020 7.75 7.98 7.44
N PHE A 1021 8.05 8.18 8.73
CA PHE A 1021 8.33 9.52 9.30
C PHE A 1021 9.47 10.24 8.59
N HIS A 1022 10.51 9.52 8.16
CA HIS A 1022 11.62 10.09 7.42
C HIS A 1022 11.17 10.68 6.06
N MET A 1023 10.30 10.00 5.30
CA MET A 1023 9.73 10.53 4.04
C MET A 1023 8.94 11.83 4.28
N VAL A 1024 8.16 11.89 5.37
CA VAL A 1024 7.40 13.09 5.74
C VAL A 1024 8.34 14.27 6.05
N LEU A 1025 9.51 14.01 6.65
CA LEU A 1025 10.54 15.02 6.93
C LEU A 1025 11.37 15.43 5.71
N THR A 1026 11.84 14.47 4.91
CA THR A 1026 12.78 14.74 3.80
C THR A 1026 12.09 15.10 2.49
N GLU A 1027 10.81 14.74 2.32
CA GLU A 1027 10.04 15.01 1.11
C GLU A 1027 8.89 15.99 1.37
N GLU A 1028 7.91 15.68 2.22
CA GLU A 1028 6.72 16.53 2.41
C GLU A 1028 7.06 17.89 3.05
N LEU A 1029 7.77 17.90 4.20
CA LEU A 1029 8.21 19.14 4.86
C LEU A 1029 9.21 19.93 4.02
N LYS A 1030 10.03 19.25 3.21
CA LYS A 1030 11.02 19.89 2.33
C LYS A 1030 10.36 20.60 1.15
N ASP A 1031 9.41 19.95 0.50
CA ASP A 1031 8.59 20.56 -0.57
C ASP A 1031 7.81 21.78 -0.03
N LEU A 1032 7.29 21.69 1.19
CA LEU A 1032 6.63 22.81 1.87
C LEU A 1032 7.55 24.03 2.06
N LYS A 1033 8.77 23.82 2.60
CA LYS A 1033 9.72 24.92 2.80
C LYS A 1033 10.15 25.55 1.48
N ILE A 1034 10.46 24.72 0.47
CA ILE A 1034 10.80 25.20 -0.88
C ILE A 1034 9.65 26.02 -1.50
N ALA A 1035 8.39 25.60 -1.35
CA ALA A 1035 7.24 26.34 -1.88
C ALA A 1035 7.04 27.70 -1.19
N PHE A 1036 7.32 27.81 0.11
CA PHE A 1036 7.24 29.08 0.84
C PHE A 1036 8.45 29.99 0.55
N GLU A 1037 9.66 29.44 0.46
CA GLU A 1037 10.88 30.17 0.10
C GLU A 1037 10.77 30.85 -1.27
N ARG A 1038 10.14 30.19 -2.26
CA ARG A 1038 9.86 30.76 -3.61
C ARG A 1038 9.14 32.11 -3.61
N ILE A 1039 8.41 32.45 -2.53
CA ILE A 1039 7.67 33.71 -2.40
C ILE A 1039 8.15 34.59 -1.23
N ASN A 1040 9.40 34.38 -0.79
CA ASN A 1040 10.02 35.06 0.35
C ASN A 1040 9.14 35.01 1.61
N TYR A 1041 8.69 33.81 1.96
CA TYR A 1041 7.82 33.54 3.10
C TYR A 1041 8.43 32.44 3.97
N SER A 1042 8.54 32.71 5.27
CA SER A 1042 9.23 31.83 6.22
C SER A 1042 8.49 31.81 7.57
N PRO A 1043 7.31 31.18 7.65
CA PRO A 1043 6.59 31.01 8.91
C PRO A 1043 7.33 29.99 9.79
N SER A 1044 7.13 30.05 11.11
CA SER A 1044 7.53 28.94 12.00
C SER A 1044 6.62 27.73 11.75
N ILE A 1045 7.17 26.52 11.69
CA ILE A 1045 6.44 25.28 11.39
C ILE A 1045 6.63 24.23 12.50
N THR A 1046 5.53 23.59 12.91
CA THR A 1046 5.55 22.32 13.66
C THR A 1046 4.78 21.25 12.87
N LEU A 1047 5.33 20.04 12.79
CA LEU A 1047 4.77 18.93 12.03
C LEU A 1047 4.55 17.72 12.94
N ILE A 1048 3.30 17.29 13.04
CA ILE A 1048 2.81 16.31 14.02
C ILE A 1048 2.09 15.21 13.28
N VAL A 1049 2.52 13.96 13.44
CA VAL A 1049 1.75 12.81 12.99
C VAL A 1049 0.69 12.47 14.05
N ALA A 1050 -0.55 12.23 13.61
CA ALA A 1050 -1.68 11.84 14.45
C ALA A 1050 -2.21 10.47 14.01
N GLN A 1051 -1.81 9.39 14.68
CA GLN A 1051 -2.16 8.02 14.27
C GLN A 1051 -3.47 7.55 14.93
N LYS A 1052 -4.58 7.55 14.18
CA LYS A 1052 -5.87 6.98 14.64
C LYS A 1052 -5.91 5.42 14.67
N ARG A 1053 -4.83 4.71 14.27
CA ARG A 1053 -4.85 3.26 13.93
C ARG A 1053 -3.77 2.36 14.58
N HIS A 1054 -3.52 2.46 15.89
CA HIS A 1054 -2.62 1.54 16.64
C HIS A 1054 -3.35 0.45 17.48
N GLN A 1055 -2.61 -0.46 18.12
CA GLN A 1055 -3.11 -1.49 19.05
C GLN A 1055 -3.30 -1.01 20.49
N THR A 1056 -2.60 0.04 20.91
CA THR A 1056 -2.61 0.50 22.31
C THR A 1056 -4.01 0.92 22.80
N ARG A 1057 -4.33 0.57 24.03
CA ARG A 1057 -5.57 0.85 24.80
C ARG A 1057 -5.20 1.16 26.25
N LEU A 1058 -6.02 2.00 26.88
CA LEU A 1058 -5.88 2.42 28.26
C LEU A 1058 -7.09 1.92 29.05
N PHE A 1059 -6.84 1.29 30.20
CA PHE A 1059 -7.88 0.81 31.12
C PHE A 1059 -7.66 1.43 32.50
N PRO A 1060 -8.65 2.08 33.13
CA PRO A 1060 -8.49 2.58 34.49
C PRO A 1060 -8.25 1.41 35.47
N VAL A 1061 -7.37 1.59 36.44
CA VAL A 1061 -7.25 0.68 37.60
C VAL A 1061 -8.50 0.84 38.47
N ASP A 1062 -8.84 2.07 38.83
CA ASP A 1062 -10.02 2.41 39.61
C ASP A 1062 -11.20 2.83 38.71
N ALA A 1063 -12.25 2.01 38.63
CA ALA A 1063 -13.48 2.33 37.91
C ALA A 1063 -14.37 3.39 38.61
N LYS A 1064 -13.96 3.90 39.79
CA LYS A 1064 -14.74 4.83 40.62
C LYS A 1064 -14.97 6.18 39.91
N GLY A 1065 -16.17 6.34 39.37
CA GLY A 1065 -16.64 7.57 38.73
C GLY A 1065 -16.73 7.54 37.20
N VAL A 1066 -16.50 6.40 36.53
CA VAL A 1066 -16.69 6.30 35.05
C VAL A 1066 -17.84 5.38 34.68
N CYS A 1067 -18.96 5.96 34.21
CA CYS A 1067 -20.17 5.22 33.85
C CYS A 1067 -20.00 4.17 32.72
N THR A 1068 -18.92 4.25 31.94
CA THR A 1068 -18.66 3.36 30.78
C THR A 1068 -17.43 2.46 30.98
N GLY A 1069 -16.74 2.55 32.13
CA GLY A 1069 -15.49 1.82 32.40
C GLY A 1069 -14.27 2.25 31.58
N ASN A 1070 -14.40 3.29 30.74
CA ASN A 1070 -13.30 3.83 29.94
C ASN A 1070 -12.38 4.75 30.76
N VAL A 1071 -11.30 5.25 30.15
CA VAL A 1071 -10.59 6.42 30.70
C VAL A 1071 -11.39 7.71 30.44
N PHE A 1072 -11.15 8.73 31.27
CA PHE A 1072 -11.79 10.04 31.12
C PHE A 1072 -11.37 10.73 29.81
N PRO A 1073 -12.24 11.57 29.20
CA PRO A 1073 -11.82 12.53 28.19
C PRO A 1073 -10.69 13.41 28.74
N GLY A 1074 -9.67 13.71 27.92
CA GLY A 1074 -8.49 14.44 28.36
C GLY A 1074 -7.43 13.58 29.06
N THR A 1075 -7.60 12.26 29.12
CA THR A 1075 -6.52 11.36 29.61
C THR A 1075 -5.35 11.35 28.63
N VAL A 1076 -4.19 11.81 29.08
CA VAL A 1076 -2.89 11.75 28.43
C VAL A 1076 -2.03 10.64 29.06
N VAL A 1077 -1.26 9.95 28.22
CA VAL A 1077 -0.12 9.12 28.60
C VAL A 1077 1.08 9.52 27.75
N ASP A 1078 2.11 10.07 28.41
CA ASP A 1078 3.35 10.57 27.82
C ASP A 1078 4.61 10.09 28.56
N THR A 1079 4.48 8.95 29.25
CA THR A 1079 5.53 8.25 30.01
C THR A 1079 5.39 6.73 29.79
N ASP A 1080 6.44 5.99 30.15
CA ASP A 1080 6.57 4.53 30.15
C ASP A 1080 6.42 3.89 28.75
N VAL A 1081 5.21 3.86 28.20
CA VAL A 1081 4.78 3.17 26.96
C VAL A 1081 4.91 3.99 25.68
N VAL A 1082 5.57 5.15 25.76
CA VAL A 1082 5.90 6.08 24.66
C VAL A 1082 7.31 5.85 24.13
N HIS A 1083 7.71 6.49 23.02
CA HIS A 1083 9.05 6.33 22.43
C HIS A 1083 10.18 6.73 23.43
N PRO A 1084 11.35 6.05 23.46
CA PRO A 1084 12.37 6.29 24.47
C PRO A 1084 12.85 7.75 24.58
N PHE A 1085 13.01 8.44 23.45
CA PHE A 1085 13.60 9.78 23.40
C PHE A 1085 12.95 10.76 22.41
N GLU A 1086 11.98 10.34 21.60
CA GLU A 1086 11.26 11.23 20.66
C GLU A 1086 10.06 11.89 21.36
N PHE A 1087 9.54 12.97 20.78
CA PHE A 1087 8.42 13.72 21.35
C PHE A 1087 7.07 13.12 20.95
N ASP A 1088 6.59 12.13 21.70
CA ASP A 1088 5.30 11.47 21.48
C ASP A 1088 4.41 11.30 22.72
N PHE A 1089 3.10 11.16 22.51
CA PHE A 1089 2.10 10.90 23.55
C PHE A 1089 0.80 10.30 23.01
N TYR A 1090 0.07 9.61 23.88
CA TYR A 1090 -1.31 9.16 23.64
C TYR A 1090 -2.30 10.11 24.33
N LEU A 1091 -3.29 10.62 23.59
CA LEU A 1091 -4.37 11.46 24.13
C LEU A 1091 -5.75 10.85 23.83
N CYS A 1092 -6.49 10.52 24.89
CA CYS A 1092 -7.90 10.14 24.82
C CYS A 1092 -8.79 11.37 24.99
N SER A 1093 -8.89 12.21 23.96
CA SER A 1093 -9.64 13.48 23.99
C SER A 1093 -11.17 13.33 24.14
N HIS A 1094 -11.74 12.13 24.01
CA HIS A 1094 -13.18 11.91 23.85
C HIS A 1094 -13.77 10.93 24.88
N ASN A 1095 -15.08 11.01 25.05
CA ASN A 1095 -15.85 10.06 25.86
C ASN A 1095 -16.17 8.78 25.08
N GLY A 1096 -15.64 7.65 25.53
CA GLY A 1096 -15.97 6.31 25.01
C GLY A 1096 -17.35 5.86 25.48
N SER A 1097 -18.38 6.16 24.69
CA SER A 1097 -19.78 5.79 25.00
C SER A 1097 -20.15 4.34 24.62
N LEU A 1098 -19.29 3.63 23.89
CA LEU A 1098 -19.54 2.26 23.42
C LEU A 1098 -18.20 1.55 23.17
N GLY A 1099 -18.01 0.37 23.78
CA GLY A 1099 -16.75 -0.38 23.72
C GLY A 1099 -15.58 0.33 24.41
N THR A 1100 -14.36 -0.20 24.22
CA THR A 1100 -13.13 0.45 24.70
C THR A 1100 -12.74 1.66 23.85
N SER A 1101 -12.51 2.81 24.50
CA SER A 1101 -11.89 4.00 23.94
C SER A 1101 -10.56 3.67 23.29
N LYS A 1102 -10.24 4.43 22.23
CA LYS A 1102 -8.93 4.42 21.59
C LYS A 1102 -8.36 5.83 21.68
N PRO A 1103 -7.27 6.09 22.44
CA PRO A 1103 -6.58 7.37 22.34
C PRO A 1103 -6.06 7.54 20.91
N THR A 1104 -5.78 8.77 20.49
CA THR A 1104 -4.92 9.01 19.33
C THR A 1104 -3.49 9.18 19.79
N HIS A 1105 -2.57 8.52 19.09
CA HIS A 1105 -1.14 8.63 19.29
C HIS A 1105 -0.61 9.79 18.44
N TYR A 1106 0.07 10.74 19.08
CA TYR A 1106 0.68 11.91 18.43
C TYR A 1106 2.21 11.79 18.53
N HIS A 1107 2.91 11.98 17.42
CA HIS A 1107 4.38 12.03 17.31
C HIS A 1107 4.77 13.37 16.67
N VAL A 1108 5.60 14.18 17.32
CA VAL A 1108 6.12 15.43 16.75
C VAL A 1108 7.38 15.10 15.95
N LEU A 1109 7.37 15.36 14.65
CA LEU A 1109 8.52 15.10 13.79
C LEU A 1109 9.43 16.33 13.65
N TRP A 1110 8.85 17.53 13.74
CA TRP A 1110 9.57 18.79 13.58
C TRP A 1110 8.89 19.87 14.41
N ASP A 1111 9.66 20.73 15.08
CA ASP A 1111 9.10 21.82 15.88
C ASP A 1111 10.02 23.06 15.92
N GLU A 1112 9.60 24.13 15.24
CA GLU A 1112 10.23 25.46 15.33
C GLU A 1112 9.61 26.37 16.39
N HIS A 1113 8.47 25.96 16.98
CA HIS A 1113 7.79 26.73 18.03
C HIS A 1113 8.38 26.47 19.42
N LYS A 1114 8.96 25.26 19.63
CA LYS A 1114 9.52 24.79 20.90
C LYS A 1114 8.44 24.66 21.98
N PHE A 1115 7.40 23.89 21.65
CA PHE A 1115 6.33 23.56 22.60
C PHE A 1115 6.88 22.77 23.79
N SER A 1116 6.33 23.00 24.99
CA SER A 1116 6.40 21.98 26.05
C SER A 1116 5.40 20.85 25.79
N SER A 1117 5.56 19.71 26.47
CA SER A 1117 4.57 18.63 26.44
C SER A 1117 3.17 19.13 26.84
N ASP A 1118 3.06 19.94 27.90
CA ASP A 1118 1.77 20.44 28.38
C ASP A 1118 1.10 21.42 27.40
N ASP A 1119 1.86 22.35 26.81
CA ASP A 1119 1.34 23.31 25.82
C ASP A 1119 0.70 22.57 24.65
N LEU A 1120 1.44 21.61 24.07
CA LEU A 1120 0.98 20.91 22.88
C LEU A 1120 -0.18 19.96 23.17
N GLN A 1121 -0.14 19.28 24.32
CA GLN A 1121 -1.23 18.41 24.75
C GLN A 1121 -2.52 19.20 25.01
N LYS A 1122 -2.44 20.37 25.67
CA LYS A 1122 -3.57 21.27 25.89
C LYS A 1122 -4.05 21.90 24.57
N LEU A 1123 -3.15 22.27 23.65
CA LEU A 1123 -3.50 22.78 22.31
C LEU A 1123 -4.32 21.78 21.52
N ILE A 1124 -3.82 20.54 21.39
CA ILE A 1124 -4.52 19.48 20.65
C ILE A 1124 -5.85 19.15 21.30
N TYR A 1125 -5.89 19.05 22.64
CA TYR A 1125 -7.12 18.76 23.36
C TYR A 1125 -8.16 19.88 23.23
N ASN A 1126 -7.75 21.15 23.34
CA ASN A 1126 -8.63 22.30 23.11
C ASN A 1126 -9.21 22.30 21.69
N LEU A 1127 -8.38 22.03 20.67
CA LEU A 1127 -8.84 21.91 19.29
C LEU A 1127 -9.89 20.80 19.12
N CYS A 1128 -9.83 19.68 19.85
CA CYS A 1128 -10.85 18.61 19.79
C CYS A 1128 -12.29 19.06 20.15
N PHE A 1129 -12.50 20.28 20.65
CA PHE A 1129 -13.83 20.86 20.90
C PHE A 1129 -14.38 21.70 19.75
N THR A 1130 -13.58 22.10 18.74
CA THR A 1130 -14.04 22.99 17.65
C THR A 1130 -14.71 22.25 16.48
N PHE A 1131 -14.93 20.93 16.59
CA PHE A 1131 -15.51 20.11 15.52
C PHE A 1131 -17.01 20.37 15.32
N ALA A 1132 -17.33 21.25 14.38
CA ALA A 1132 -18.66 21.80 14.09
C ALA A 1132 -19.83 20.78 13.91
N ARG A 1133 -19.58 19.48 13.73
CA ARG A 1133 -20.61 18.47 13.43
C ARG A 1133 -21.37 17.92 14.64
N CYS A 1134 -20.94 18.19 15.88
CA CYS A 1134 -21.63 17.73 17.10
C CYS A 1134 -21.17 18.49 18.35
N THR A 1135 -21.99 18.49 19.41
CA THR A 1135 -21.71 19.18 20.69
C THR A 1135 -20.92 18.32 21.68
N LYS A 1136 -19.78 17.76 21.24
CA LYS A 1136 -18.89 16.95 22.07
C LYS A 1136 -17.45 16.99 21.57
N SER A 1137 -16.50 16.75 22.47
CA SER A 1137 -15.11 16.51 22.09
C SER A 1137 -14.98 15.30 21.15
N VAL A 1138 -14.18 15.43 20.10
CA VAL A 1138 -13.85 14.35 19.15
C VAL A 1138 -12.57 13.61 19.51
N SER A 1139 -12.44 12.39 19.01
CA SER A 1139 -11.30 11.49 19.26
C SER A 1139 -10.01 11.89 18.54
N LEU A 1140 -10.10 12.79 17.57
CA LEU A 1140 -9.05 13.14 16.61
C LEU A 1140 -9.12 14.65 16.36
N VAL A 1141 -7.98 15.33 16.34
CA VAL A 1141 -7.90 16.78 16.20
C VAL A 1141 -8.58 17.26 14.89
N PRO A 1142 -9.40 18.32 14.89
CA PRO A 1142 -10.26 18.63 13.74
C PRO A 1142 -9.59 18.88 12.40
N PRO A 1143 -8.36 19.44 12.30
CA PRO A 1143 -7.66 19.52 11.01
C PRO A 1143 -7.57 18.15 10.32
N VAL A 1144 -7.15 17.11 11.05
CA VAL A 1144 -7.12 15.73 10.51
C VAL A 1144 -8.53 15.21 10.25
N TYR A 1145 -9.46 15.40 11.20
CA TYR A 1145 -10.82 14.88 11.05
C TYR A 1145 -11.59 15.54 9.88
N TYR A 1146 -11.20 16.75 9.47
CA TYR A 1146 -11.71 17.38 8.25
C TYR A 1146 -10.96 16.93 6.99
N ALA A 1147 -9.66 16.63 7.06
CA ALA A 1147 -8.92 15.97 5.99
C ALA A 1147 -9.52 14.58 5.67
N ASP A 1148 -9.77 13.73 6.67
CA ASP A 1148 -10.50 12.46 6.55
C ASP A 1148 -11.80 12.60 5.73
N LEU A 1149 -12.60 13.61 6.08
CA LEU A 1149 -13.91 13.85 5.48
C LEU A 1149 -13.80 14.38 4.04
N ALA A 1150 -12.80 15.21 3.75
CA ALA A 1150 -12.53 15.72 2.41
C ALA A 1150 -11.91 14.65 1.49
N ALA A 1151 -10.97 13.83 1.98
CA ALA A 1151 -10.36 12.72 1.24
C ALA A 1151 -11.40 11.63 0.96
N TYR A 1152 -12.25 11.30 1.94
CA TYR A 1152 -13.41 10.44 1.73
C TYR A 1152 -14.41 11.05 0.73
N ARG A 1153 -14.66 12.36 0.75
CA ARG A 1153 -15.53 13.01 -0.25
C ARG A 1153 -14.96 12.89 -1.67
N GLY A 1154 -13.65 13.08 -1.85
CA GLY A 1154 -12.97 12.86 -3.13
C GLY A 1154 -13.01 11.40 -3.60
N ARG A 1155 -12.98 10.42 -2.68
CA ARG A 1155 -13.24 9.00 -3.00
C ARG A 1155 -14.64 8.81 -3.58
N LEU A 1156 -15.66 9.46 -3.01
CA LEU A 1156 -17.03 9.42 -3.57
C LEU A 1156 -17.10 10.04 -4.97
N TYR A 1157 -16.37 11.13 -5.24
CA TYR A 1157 -16.28 11.72 -6.58
C TYR A 1157 -15.67 10.73 -7.58
N TYR A 1158 -14.57 10.05 -7.22
CA TYR A 1158 -13.94 9.04 -8.06
C TYR A 1158 -14.90 7.86 -8.37
N GLU A 1159 -15.62 7.36 -7.36
CA GLU A 1159 -16.61 6.28 -7.54
C GLU A 1159 -17.82 6.72 -8.38
N ALA A 1160 -18.28 7.96 -8.21
CA ALA A 1160 -19.33 8.54 -9.05
C ALA A 1160 -18.90 8.68 -10.51
N ARG A 1161 -17.66 9.11 -10.77
CA ARG A 1161 -17.06 9.18 -12.11
C ARG A 1161 -16.90 7.79 -12.74
N LYS A 1162 -16.36 6.83 -11.97
CA LYS A 1162 -16.15 5.43 -12.40
C LYS A 1162 -17.46 4.74 -12.77
N SER A 1163 -18.50 4.90 -11.96
CA SER A 1163 -19.85 4.38 -12.27
C SER A 1163 -20.51 5.09 -13.46
N ALA A 1164 -20.27 6.39 -13.64
CA ALA A 1164 -20.75 7.16 -14.79
C ALA A 1164 -19.96 6.92 -16.10
N LYS A 1165 -18.89 6.12 -16.07
CA LYS A 1165 -17.97 5.85 -17.21
C LYS A 1165 -17.43 7.13 -17.86
N ARG A 1166 -17.15 8.15 -17.05
CA ARG A 1166 -16.61 9.45 -17.48
C ARG A 1166 -15.08 9.45 -17.40
N ASN A 1167 -14.42 10.04 -18.40
CA ASN A 1167 -12.96 10.17 -18.47
C ASN A 1167 -12.45 11.54 -18.00
N ASP A 1168 -13.26 12.31 -17.28
CA ASP A 1168 -12.93 13.67 -16.84
C ASP A 1168 -11.67 13.65 -15.97
N GLU A 1169 -10.55 14.21 -16.45
CA GLU A 1169 -9.23 14.09 -15.80
C GLU A 1169 -9.19 14.86 -14.49
N VAL A 1170 -9.75 16.08 -14.48
CA VAL A 1170 -9.72 17.03 -13.36
C VAL A 1170 -10.95 16.85 -12.42
N PHE A 1171 -11.41 15.61 -12.22
CA PHE A 1171 -12.69 15.32 -11.54
C PHE A 1171 -12.78 15.69 -10.05
N ALA A 1172 -11.63 15.95 -9.41
CA ALA A 1172 -11.53 16.27 -7.98
C ALA A 1172 -11.40 17.77 -7.68
N LYS A 1173 -11.21 18.62 -8.71
CA LYS A 1173 -11.18 20.08 -8.52
C LYS A 1173 -12.59 20.55 -8.15
N LEU A 1174 -12.66 21.36 -7.10
CA LEU A 1174 -13.90 21.93 -6.57
C LEU A 1174 -14.32 23.16 -7.38
N HIS A 1175 -15.59 23.56 -7.25
CA HIS A 1175 -16.05 24.83 -7.82
C HIS A 1175 -15.53 26.00 -6.98
N PRO A 1176 -15.25 27.20 -7.55
CA PRO A 1176 -14.78 28.35 -6.77
C PRO A 1176 -15.70 28.71 -5.58
N ASP A 1177 -17.00 28.54 -5.74
CA ASP A 1177 -18.00 28.81 -4.68
C ASP A 1177 -18.03 27.73 -3.57
N THR A 1178 -17.44 26.55 -3.81
CA THR A 1178 -17.45 25.41 -2.89
C THR A 1178 -16.08 25.07 -2.32
N GLU A 1179 -14.98 25.46 -2.97
CA GLU A 1179 -13.61 25.10 -2.58
C GLU A 1179 -13.18 25.76 -1.25
N ASN A 1180 -13.77 26.91 -0.92
CA ASN A 1180 -13.39 27.75 0.21
C ASN A 1180 -14.40 27.69 1.39
N ILE A 1181 -15.29 26.69 1.39
CA ILE A 1181 -16.26 26.41 2.46
C ILE A 1181 -16.13 24.97 2.97
N MET A 1182 -16.82 24.65 4.08
CA MET A 1182 -16.78 23.33 4.71
C MET A 1182 -17.71 22.30 4.03
N PHE A 1183 -17.67 22.16 2.70
CA PHE A 1183 -18.56 21.27 1.92
C PHE A 1183 -18.53 19.80 2.38
N PHE A 1184 -17.40 19.35 2.93
CA PHE A 1184 -17.13 18.00 3.44
C PHE A 1184 -17.92 17.62 4.71
N VAL A 1185 -18.56 18.59 5.38
CA VAL A 1185 -19.35 18.43 6.63
C VAL A 1185 -20.60 17.55 6.46
#